data_AF-A0A842XIM5-F1
#
_entry.id   AF-A0A842XIM5-F1
#
_cell.length_a   1.000
_cell.length_b   1.000
_cell.length_c   1.000
_cell.angle_alpha   90.00
_cell.angle_beta   90.00
_cell.angle_gamma   90.00
#
_symmetry.space_group_name_H-M   'P 1'
#
loop_
_entity.id
_entity.type
_entity.pdbx_description
1 polymer ?
#
loop_
_entity_poly.entity_id
_entity_poly.type
_entity_poly.pdbx_seq_one_letter_code
_entity_poly.pdbx_strand_id
1 'polypeptide(L)'
;MNSKYKNVSIAIIVISLLALTSFVFPVSAQVYGPKSSNLVIHIYLNPDLENQDVDAGILDINDWPLAKEWIDSWVMRPDITMRSYSEIGMMEFDINHQKWPTGCGDHKYFDDTCPRCLAAREFRKAIAYLTDKDRYVSEILKGYGYRLDLPIPPFLTPYLTDLEGEGLLYEYSVTKAIETLENAGFKDWDDDGIREWSGDGGSTVEELPELIFYIRMDDPNRKAAGEMLATELKKIGLKTKAIVTERTVCYKQVMVLYDFHLYTGGWSLSVIPDVYYDLYSNETYYGPDIGWSLNYPGFCNNEFYEYAYLSKYPHSIEEAKWAAKEAGRIYAENVAVIQLWASAAVKAYKTGWTGVVNMEGFGVDNGYTFLSMYNPDDDRIDWGFKSDIEQLNMISSEWLWDHNVLELIYESLMDYNPFNLDFTEYDLAESHELGSWINPDTGEEATEMNFTLRSGVTWHDGTPFTAEDVKFTIEFNMACGPGIAWNYPSVSDVYSVDIIDGKVRVRMKSFSVWALQWIGGLPIIKKDIWEKIKDEAGKTWTDPGFDFSVVRTYDPMVDDADENGVADLKQDGTGPWIFDAYELGTYVSLTANTNYYKSQEEVDNRLEEMFHAVGDVDKDGAVGIKDIGLILRAFATTPATGGTPGAWGAWNPATDLDGDDQVTLKDLTIAGKNFGRESG
;
A
#
# COMPACT_ATOMS: atom_id res chain seq x y z
N MET A 1 58.62 -7.88 85.93
CA MET A 1 58.31 -8.95 84.97
C MET A 1 57.63 -8.31 83.77
N ASN A 2 58.31 -8.44 82.63
CA ASN A 2 57.96 -8.22 81.23
C ASN A 2 56.58 -7.70 80.80
N SER A 3 56.65 -6.75 79.84
CA SER A 3 55.95 -6.73 78.53
C SER A 3 54.91 -5.63 78.36
N LYS A 4 54.89 -4.77 77.34
CA LYS A 4 55.77 -4.38 76.22
C LYS A 4 55.16 -3.05 75.67
N TYR A 5 56.03 -2.10 75.33
CA TYR A 5 55.99 -1.07 74.26
C TYR A 5 54.76 -1.05 73.31
N LYS A 6 54.25 0.07 72.74
CA LYS A 6 54.85 1.37 72.33
C LYS A 6 53.71 2.29 71.82
N ASN A 7 53.84 3.61 72.02
CA ASN A 7 53.10 4.67 71.31
C ASN A 7 53.42 4.66 69.79
N VAL A 8 52.45 4.95 68.91
CA VAL A 8 52.60 5.83 67.71
C VAL A 8 51.22 6.38 67.29
N SER A 9 51.20 7.68 66.99
CA SER A 9 50.12 8.54 66.52
C SER A 9 49.45 8.10 65.20
N ILE A 10 48.14 8.32 65.08
CA ILE A 10 47.42 8.32 63.80
C ILE A 10 46.73 9.69 63.64
N ALA A 11 46.99 10.33 62.50
CA ALA A 11 46.46 11.61 62.09
C ALA A 11 44.96 11.52 61.80
N ILE A 12 44.20 12.52 62.26
CA ILE A 12 42.78 12.70 61.96
C ILE A 12 42.68 13.56 60.69
N ILE A 13 42.22 12.95 59.60
CA ILE A 13 41.64 13.65 58.46
C ILE A 13 40.25 13.03 58.28
N VAL A 14 39.20 13.74 58.68
CA VAL A 14 37.83 13.44 58.24
C VAL A 14 37.14 14.73 57.84
N ILE A 15 36.96 14.78 56.53
CA ILE A 15 36.26 15.67 55.63
C ILE A 15 34.89 16.13 56.15
N SER A 16 34.64 17.43 55.98
CA SER A 16 33.36 18.11 56.23
C SER A 16 32.24 17.55 55.34
N LEU A 17 31.13 17.12 55.95
CA LEU A 17 29.88 16.78 55.24
C LEU A 17 29.28 18.06 54.63
N LEU A 18 29.28 18.16 53.30
CA LEU A 18 28.37 19.01 52.54
C LEU A 18 27.13 18.17 52.22
N ALA A 19 26.00 18.52 52.83
CA ALA A 19 24.70 17.98 52.47
C ALA A 19 24.32 18.49 51.07
N LEU A 20 24.54 17.66 50.05
CA LEU A 20 23.88 17.82 48.76
C LEU A 20 22.43 17.39 48.94
N THR A 21 21.53 18.37 49.01
CA THR A 21 20.11 18.15 48.74
C THR A 21 20.00 17.79 47.26
N SER A 22 19.91 16.49 46.97
CA SER A 22 19.52 15.99 45.66
C SER A 22 18.10 16.50 45.39
N PHE A 23 17.97 17.51 44.53
CA PHE A 23 16.72 17.71 43.81
C PHE A 23 16.55 16.48 42.92
N VAL A 24 15.76 15.52 43.37
CA VAL A 24 15.17 14.52 42.48
C VAL A 24 14.16 15.30 41.66
N PHE A 25 14.58 15.78 40.50
CA PHE A 25 13.62 16.12 39.47
C PHE A 25 12.81 14.84 39.20
N PRO A 26 11.47 14.90 39.17
CA PRO A 26 10.72 13.76 38.67
C PRO A 26 11.22 13.53 37.24
N VAL A 27 11.91 12.41 37.03
CA VAL A 27 12.08 11.86 35.69
C VAL A 27 10.64 11.62 35.24
N SER A 28 10.16 12.43 34.29
CA SER A 28 8.91 12.12 33.61
C SER A 28 9.02 10.67 33.16
N ALA A 29 8.11 9.80 33.59
CA ALA A 29 8.09 8.44 33.07
C ALA A 29 7.93 8.55 31.56
N GLN A 30 8.89 7.99 30.82
CA GLN A 30 8.83 7.94 29.37
C GLN A 30 7.64 7.06 29.00
N VAL A 31 6.68 7.62 28.24
CA VAL A 31 5.48 6.91 27.80
C VAL A 31 5.82 6.16 26.52
N TYR A 32 5.44 4.87 26.47
CA TYR A 32 5.69 3.96 25.36
C TYR A 32 4.37 3.50 24.75
N GLY A 33 4.37 3.24 23.44
CA GLY A 33 3.15 2.84 22.71
C GLY A 33 2.19 4.00 22.50
N PRO A 34 0.97 3.75 21.98
CA PRO A 34 -0.03 4.76 21.65
C PRO A 34 -0.32 5.77 22.78
N LYS A 35 -0.66 7.02 22.41
CA LYS A 35 -1.08 8.04 23.39
C LYS A 35 -2.46 7.79 23.99
N SER A 36 -3.29 7.00 23.31
CA SER A 36 -4.64 6.62 23.74
C SER A 36 -4.68 5.14 24.14
N SER A 37 -5.42 4.78 25.17
CA SER A 37 -5.43 3.41 25.71
C SER A 37 -6.24 2.41 24.87
N ASN A 38 -7.25 2.87 24.13
CA ASN A 38 -8.16 2.01 23.38
C ASN A 38 -8.44 2.57 21.99
N LEU A 39 -8.56 1.69 21.01
CA LEU A 39 -9.05 1.99 19.66
C LEU A 39 -10.24 1.07 19.38
N VAL A 40 -11.39 1.65 19.07
CA VAL A 40 -12.58 0.91 18.65
C VAL A 40 -12.91 1.29 17.22
N ILE A 41 -12.91 0.27 16.38
CA ILE A 41 -13.20 0.37 14.95
C ILE A 41 -14.65 -0.07 14.76
N HIS A 42 -15.53 0.86 14.39
CA HIS A 42 -16.96 0.65 14.21
C HIS A 42 -17.29 0.33 12.75
N ILE A 43 -18.01 -0.75 12.52
CA ILE A 43 -18.32 -1.22 11.17
C ILE A 43 -19.60 -0.54 10.66
N TYR A 44 -19.48 0.17 9.56
CA TYR A 44 -20.56 0.77 8.78
C TYR A 44 -20.58 0.15 7.39
N LEU A 45 -21.72 -0.31 6.91
CA LEU A 45 -21.86 -0.77 5.50
C LEU A 45 -22.28 0.37 4.56
N ASN A 46 -22.39 1.60 5.10
CA ASN A 46 -22.80 2.78 4.38
C ASN A 46 -22.01 4.01 4.90
N PRO A 47 -21.21 4.66 4.05
CA PRO A 47 -20.40 5.81 4.46
C PRO A 47 -21.23 7.02 4.92
N ASP A 48 -22.50 7.14 4.49
CA ASP A 48 -23.36 8.22 4.99
C ASP A 48 -23.78 8.01 6.45
N LEU A 49 -23.87 6.76 6.93
CA LEU A 49 -24.16 6.47 8.34
C LEU A 49 -22.94 6.75 9.22
N GLU A 50 -21.76 6.36 8.74
CA GLU A 50 -20.49 6.71 9.38
C GLU A 50 -20.35 8.23 9.53
N ASN A 51 -20.53 8.98 8.45
CA ASN A 51 -20.40 10.44 8.49
C ASN A 51 -21.49 11.10 9.36
N GLN A 52 -22.69 10.52 9.47
CA GLN A 52 -23.70 10.99 10.43
C GLN A 52 -23.22 10.88 11.88
N ASP A 53 -22.50 9.81 12.22
CA ASP A 53 -21.98 9.60 13.57
C ASP A 53 -20.74 10.47 13.86
N VAL A 54 -19.95 10.82 12.84
CA VAL A 54 -18.95 11.91 12.95
C VAL A 54 -19.65 13.26 13.21
N ASP A 55 -20.70 13.59 12.45
CA ASP A 55 -21.45 14.84 12.59
C ASP A 55 -22.11 14.98 13.98
N ALA A 56 -22.56 13.85 14.54
CA ALA A 56 -23.13 13.74 15.88
C ALA A 56 -22.06 13.72 17.01
N GLY A 57 -20.77 13.62 16.66
CA GLY A 57 -19.65 13.55 17.59
C GLY A 57 -19.52 12.22 18.34
N ILE A 58 -20.13 11.15 17.79
CA ILE A 58 -20.06 9.76 18.26
C ILE A 58 -18.77 9.10 17.75
N LEU A 59 -18.41 9.33 16.49
CA LEU A 59 -17.12 8.94 15.93
C LEU A 59 -16.13 10.09 15.98
N ASP A 60 -14.85 9.72 16.08
CA ASP A 60 -13.75 10.67 16.08
C ASP A 60 -13.11 10.83 14.71
N ILE A 61 -13.08 9.78 13.88
CA ILE A 61 -12.41 9.76 12.59
C ILE A 61 -13.11 8.79 11.62
N ASN A 62 -13.15 9.15 10.34
CA ASN A 62 -13.77 8.34 9.28
C ASN A 62 -12.72 7.63 8.40
N ASP A 63 -13.06 6.49 7.79
CA ASP A 63 -12.17 5.78 6.84
C ASP A 63 -12.38 6.17 5.39
N TRP A 64 -13.61 6.40 4.96
CA TRP A 64 -13.92 6.49 3.54
C TRP A 64 -13.82 7.94 3.04
N PRO A 65 -13.34 8.18 1.81
CA PRO A 65 -13.41 9.50 1.21
C PRO A 65 -14.81 10.13 1.29
N LEU A 66 -14.88 11.36 1.79
CA LEU A 66 -16.11 12.10 1.91
C LEU A 66 -16.74 12.39 0.54
N ALA A 67 -18.05 12.18 0.46
CA ALA A 67 -18.83 12.73 -0.63
C ALA A 67 -18.85 14.27 -0.56
N LYS A 68 -19.02 14.91 -1.72
CA LYS A 68 -19.01 16.38 -1.82
C LYS A 68 -20.01 17.05 -0.88
N GLU A 69 -21.18 16.43 -0.71
CA GLU A 69 -22.25 16.95 0.14
C GLU A 69 -21.79 17.09 1.61
N TRP A 70 -21.00 16.13 2.12
CA TRP A 70 -20.42 16.20 3.45
C TRP A 70 -19.36 17.28 3.55
N ILE A 71 -18.46 17.37 2.55
CA ILE A 71 -17.43 18.41 2.48
C ILE A 71 -18.06 19.80 2.53
N ASP A 72 -19.08 20.06 1.70
CA ASP A 72 -19.80 21.34 1.66
C ASP A 72 -20.49 21.64 3.00
N SER A 73 -21.00 20.61 3.70
CA SER A 73 -21.68 20.76 4.98
C SER A 73 -20.71 21.04 6.14
N TRP A 74 -19.49 20.51 6.08
CA TRP A 74 -18.49 20.57 7.14
C TRP A 74 -17.45 21.67 6.96
N VAL A 75 -17.29 22.26 5.77
CA VAL A 75 -16.28 23.30 5.50
C VAL A 75 -16.37 24.54 6.42
N MET A 76 -17.56 24.80 6.99
CA MET A 76 -17.79 25.91 7.93
C MET A 76 -17.92 25.46 9.40
N ARG A 77 -17.75 24.17 9.69
CA ARG A 77 -17.85 23.60 11.04
C ARG A 77 -16.49 23.73 11.75
N PRO A 78 -16.40 24.43 12.90
CA PRO A 78 -15.14 24.58 13.63
C PRO A 78 -14.79 23.36 14.51
N ASP A 79 -15.72 22.42 14.64
CA ASP A 79 -15.63 21.20 15.45
C ASP A 79 -15.27 19.95 14.63
N ILE A 80 -15.09 20.10 13.32
CA ILE A 80 -14.65 19.04 12.40
C ILE A 80 -13.44 19.56 11.62
N THR A 81 -12.36 18.80 11.63
CA THR A 81 -11.18 19.04 10.82
C THR A 81 -11.22 18.16 9.59
N MET A 82 -11.04 18.75 8.40
CA MET A 82 -10.94 18.01 7.13
C MET A 82 -9.53 18.09 6.57
N ARG A 83 -9.08 16.99 5.97
CA ARG A 83 -7.78 16.88 5.29
C ARG A 83 -7.93 16.22 3.93
N SER A 84 -7.37 16.87 2.92
CA SER A 84 -7.28 16.31 1.58
C SER A 84 -6.02 15.46 1.44
N TYR A 85 -6.12 14.41 0.63
CA TYR A 85 -4.98 13.59 0.22
C TYR A 85 -5.19 13.08 -1.21
N SER A 86 -4.10 12.69 -1.87
CA SER A 86 -4.17 11.96 -3.14
C SER A 86 -4.12 10.48 -2.84
N GLU A 87 -5.12 9.71 -3.24
CA GLU A 87 -5.17 8.27 -2.97
C GLU A 87 -4.13 7.51 -3.83
N ILE A 88 -3.47 6.50 -3.23
CA ILE A 88 -2.57 5.58 -3.93
C ILE A 88 -3.34 4.52 -4.76
N GLY A 89 -4.57 4.25 -4.36
CA GLY A 89 -5.47 3.33 -5.05
C GLY A 89 -6.02 3.87 -6.36
N MET A 90 -6.41 2.94 -7.23
CA MET A 90 -7.00 3.20 -8.54
C MET A 90 -8.27 2.40 -8.77
N MET A 91 -9.20 2.97 -9.54
CA MET A 91 -10.42 2.33 -10.00
C MET A 91 -10.33 2.05 -11.49
N GLU A 92 -10.84 0.90 -11.92
CA GLU A 92 -10.69 0.46 -13.32
C GLU A 92 -11.85 -0.38 -13.83
N PHE A 93 -11.94 -0.51 -15.15
CA PHE A 93 -12.65 -1.60 -15.79
C PHE A 93 -11.67 -2.68 -16.21
N ASP A 94 -11.70 -3.81 -15.51
CA ASP A 94 -10.98 -5.01 -15.89
C ASP A 94 -11.61 -5.63 -17.11
N ILE A 95 -10.76 -6.14 -18.00
CA ILE A 95 -11.17 -6.77 -19.25
C ILE A 95 -10.54 -8.15 -19.34
N ASN A 96 -11.35 -9.19 -19.56
CA ASN A 96 -10.84 -10.55 -19.71
C ASN A 96 -10.21 -10.77 -21.10
N HIS A 97 -8.89 -11.00 -21.16
CA HIS A 97 -8.13 -11.25 -22.39
C HIS A 97 -8.19 -12.69 -22.89
N GLN A 98 -8.79 -13.58 -22.10
CA GLN A 98 -8.86 -15.01 -22.37
C GLN A 98 -10.26 -15.43 -22.87
N LYS A 99 -11.20 -14.49 -23.02
CA LYS A 99 -12.59 -14.77 -23.41
C LYS A 99 -13.07 -13.91 -24.58
N TRP A 100 -13.56 -14.53 -25.65
CA TRP A 100 -14.12 -13.84 -26.81
C TRP A 100 -15.38 -13.03 -26.45
N PRO A 101 -15.56 -11.77 -26.91
CA PRO A 101 -14.72 -11.01 -27.87
C PRO A 101 -13.70 -10.04 -27.25
N THR A 102 -13.58 -9.97 -25.93
CA THR A 102 -12.59 -9.12 -25.26
C THR A 102 -11.17 -9.69 -25.33
N GLY A 103 -11.07 -11.00 -25.51
CA GLY A 103 -9.89 -11.80 -25.80
C GLY A 103 -10.11 -12.69 -27.03
N CYS A 104 -9.12 -13.44 -27.50
CA CYS A 104 -9.34 -14.34 -28.65
C CYS A 104 -9.95 -15.70 -28.24
N GLY A 105 -9.73 -16.16 -27.00
CA GLY A 105 -10.18 -17.47 -26.51
C GLY A 105 -9.37 -18.68 -26.99
N ASP A 106 -8.60 -18.54 -28.07
CA ASP A 106 -7.82 -19.62 -28.69
C ASP A 106 -6.33 -19.59 -28.31
N HIS A 107 -5.81 -18.43 -27.89
CA HIS A 107 -4.41 -18.22 -27.53
C HIS A 107 -4.28 -17.64 -26.13
N LYS A 108 -3.39 -18.22 -25.32
CA LYS A 108 -3.01 -17.64 -24.03
C LYS A 108 -2.32 -16.28 -24.24
N TYR A 109 -1.31 -16.25 -25.11
CA TYR A 109 -0.52 -15.05 -25.40
C TYR A 109 -1.07 -14.30 -26.62
N PHE A 110 -0.91 -12.99 -26.64
CA PHE A 110 -1.22 -12.18 -27.81
C PHE A 110 -0.42 -12.65 -29.04
N ASP A 111 -1.11 -12.81 -30.17
CA ASP A 111 -0.56 -13.26 -31.45
C ASP A 111 -0.98 -12.25 -32.53
N ASP A 112 -0.01 -11.49 -33.05
CA ASP A 112 -0.22 -10.45 -34.05
C ASP A 112 -0.53 -11.01 -35.45
N THR A 113 -0.35 -12.32 -35.65
CA THR A 113 -0.69 -13.02 -36.89
C THR A 113 -2.12 -13.58 -36.86
N CYS A 114 -2.76 -13.62 -35.69
CA CYS A 114 -4.10 -14.14 -35.50
C CYS A 114 -5.17 -13.05 -35.72
N PRO A 115 -6.04 -13.16 -36.75
CA PRO A 115 -7.09 -12.16 -37.01
C PRO A 115 -8.04 -11.97 -35.82
N ARG A 116 -8.29 -13.04 -35.05
CA ARG A 116 -9.15 -13.01 -33.86
C ARG A 116 -8.49 -12.24 -32.70
N CYS A 117 -7.19 -12.41 -32.49
CA CYS A 117 -6.42 -11.62 -31.52
C CYS A 117 -6.43 -10.13 -31.88
N LEU A 118 -6.22 -9.81 -33.16
CA LEU A 118 -6.29 -8.44 -33.66
C LEU A 118 -7.68 -7.83 -33.47
N ALA A 119 -8.73 -8.56 -33.83
CA ALA A 119 -10.11 -8.12 -33.63
C ALA A 119 -10.45 -7.89 -32.15
N ALA A 120 -10.03 -8.80 -31.25
CA ALA A 120 -10.24 -8.64 -29.82
C ALA A 120 -9.54 -7.39 -29.26
N ARG A 121 -8.32 -7.08 -29.71
CA ARG A 121 -7.63 -5.82 -29.34
C ARG A 121 -8.43 -4.59 -29.76
N GLU A 122 -8.92 -4.56 -31.00
CA GLU A 122 -9.73 -3.44 -31.48
C GLU A 122 -11.09 -3.37 -30.76
N PHE A 123 -11.68 -4.50 -30.37
CA PHE A 123 -12.86 -4.54 -29.52
C PHE A 123 -12.62 -3.83 -28.18
N ARG A 124 -11.49 -4.11 -27.51
CA ARG A 124 -11.11 -3.41 -26.26
C ARG A 124 -10.88 -1.91 -26.47
N LYS A 125 -10.23 -1.51 -27.55
CA LYS A 125 -10.08 -0.08 -27.92
C LYS A 125 -11.41 0.63 -28.10
N ALA A 126 -12.39 -0.04 -28.69
CA ALA A 126 -13.74 0.52 -28.80
C ALA A 126 -14.39 0.73 -27.43
N ILE A 127 -14.22 -0.21 -26.49
CA ILE A 127 -14.70 -0.03 -25.10
C ILE A 127 -14.00 1.15 -24.42
N ALA A 128 -12.69 1.32 -24.63
CA ALA A 128 -11.96 2.48 -24.12
C ALA A 128 -12.54 3.79 -24.64
N TYR A 129 -12.84 3.88 -25.95
CA TYR A 129 -13.52 5.05 -26.53
C TYR A 129 -14.97 5.26 -26.04
N LEU A 130 -15.64 4.24 -25.50
CA LEU A 130 -16.96 4.37 -24.87
C LEU A 130 -16.90 4.74 -23.40
N THR A 131 -15.70 4.81 -22.81
CA THR A 131 -15.51 5.08 -21.39
C THR A 131 -15.31 6.58 -21.17
N ASP A 132 -16.37 7.27 -20.75
CA ASP A 132 -16.37 8.73 -20.55
C ASP A 132 -15.76 9.14 -19.19
N LYS A 133 -14.43 9.04 -19.10
CA LYS A 133 -13.67 9.29 -17.85
C LYS A 133 -13.87 10.71 -17.31
N ASP A 134 -13.92 11.71 -18.18
CA ASP A 134 -14.15 13.11 -17.78
C ASP A 134 -15.55 13.29 -17.17
N ARG A 135 -16.55 12.61 -17.74
CA ARG A 135 -17.90 12.57 -17.17
C ARG A 135 -17.95 11.81 -15.86
N TYR A 136 -17.17 10.74 -15.68
CA TYR A 136 -17.08 10.06 -14.38
C TYR A 136 -16.51 11.00 -13.31
N VAL A 137 -15.41 11.68 -13.60
CA VAL A 137 -14.81 12.65 -12.66
C VAL A 137 -15.77 13.80 -12.34
N SER A 138 -16.46 14.36 -13.33
CA SER A 138 -17.34 15.52 -13.14
C SER A 138 -18.73 15.18 -12.58
N GLU A 139 -19.36 14.10 -13.03
CA GLU A 139 -20.73 13.73 -12.63
C GLU A 139 -20.79 12.72 -11.47
N ILE A 140 -19.89 11.73 -11.41
CA ILE A 140 -19.87 10.73 -10.34
C ILE A 140 -19.08 11.27 -9.15
N LEU A 141 -17.83 11.67 -9.37
CA LEU A 141 -16.91 12.10 -8.30
C LEU A 141 -17.03 13.59 -7.95
N LYS A 142 -17.81 14.36 -8.70
CA LYS A 142 -18.02 15.81 -8.50
C LYS A 142 -16.73 16.63 -8.43
N GLY A 143 -15.69 16.20 -9.15
CA GLY A 143 -14.38 16.84 -9.18
C GLY A 143 -13.36 16.30 -8.17
N TYR A 144 -13.74 15.35 -7.32
CA TYR A 144 -12.85 14.71 -6.32
C TYR A 144 -12.21 13.42 -6.85
N GLY A 145 -11.65 13.49 -8.06
CA GLY A 145 -10.95 12.36 -8.68
C GLY A 145 -9.92 12.82 -9.71
N TYR A 146 -8.75 12.18 -9.69
CA TYR A 146 -7.74 12.30 -10.72
C TYR A 146 -8.06 11.30 -11.83
N ARG A 147 -8.32 11.78 -13.05
CA ARG A 147 -8.45 10.90 -14.22
C ARG A 147 -7.17 10.09 -14.41
N LEU A 148 -7.31 8.79 -14.62
CA LEU A 148 -6.21 7.89 -14.92
C LEU A 148 -6.36 7.25 -16.30
N ASP A 149 -5.25 7.18 -17.04
CA ASP A 149 -5.16 6.52 -18.34
C ASP A 149 -4.18 5.34 -18.35
N LEU A 150 -3.40 5.20 -17.27
CA LEU A 150 -2.48 4.09 -16.98
C LEU A 150 -2.58 3.75 -15.49
N PRO A 151 -2.12 2.57 -15.05
CA PRO A 151 -2.07 2.19 -13.64
C PRO A 151 -0.95 2.92 -12.87
N ILE A 152 -0.83 4.24 -13.09
CA ILE A 152 0.19 5.13 -12.55
C ILE A 152 -0.53 6.30 -11.87
N PRO A 153 -0.81 6.21 -10.56
CA PRO A 153 -1.42 7.28 -9.77
C PRO A 153 -0.53 8.53 -9.68
N PRO A 154 -1.05 9.69 -9.21
CA PRO A 154 -0.34 10.96 -9.24
C PRO A 154 1.06 10.94 -8.62
N PHE A 155 1.29 10.21 -7.54
CA PHE A 155 2.61 10.14 -6.90
C PHE A 155 3.65 9.37 -7.74
N LEU A 156 3.24 8.48 -8.65
CA LEU A 156 4.11 7.76 -9.60
C LEU A 156 4.30 8.49 -10.94
N THR A 157 3.91 9.76 -11.05
CA THR A 157 4.06 10.54 -12.30
C THR A 157 5.44 10.45 -12.98
N PRO A 158 6.60 10.34 -12.28
CA PRO A 158 7.90 10.15 -12.94
C PRO A 158 8.00 8.92 -13.87
N TYR A 159 7.15 7.91 -13.64
CA TYR A 159 7.07 6.66 -14.39
C TYR A 159 5.99 6.67 -15.50
N LEU A 160 5.23 7.76 -15.62
CA LEU A 160 4.10 7.89 -16.55
C LEU A 160 4.56 8.03 -18.00
N THR A 161 3.93 7.26 -18.91
CA THR A 161 4.10 7.37 -20.36
C THR A 161 3.34 8.58 -20.91
N ASP A 162 3.92 9.29 -21.88
CA ASP A 162 3.23 10.36 -22.63
C ASP A 162 2.28 9.77 -23.69
N LEU A 163 1.10 9.33 -23.26
CA LEU A 163 0.13 8.69 -24.17
C LEU A 163 -0.40 9.62 -25.27
N GLU A 164 -0.48 10.93 -25.02
CA GLU A 164 -0.92 11.89 -26.03
C GLU A 164 0.12 11.98 -27.16
N GLY A 165 1.41 12.10 -26.79
CA GLY A 165 2.51 12.07 -27.75
C GLY A 165 2.60 10.78 -28.57
N GLU A 166 2.22 9.65 -27.96
CA GLU A 166 2.17 8.33 -28.62
C GLU A 166 0.88 8.08 -29.44
N GLY A 167 -0.12 8.97 -29.34
CA GLY A 167 -1.42 8.77 -29.98
C GLY A 167 -2.23 7.59 -29.41
N LEU A 168 -1.96 7.23 -28.16
CA LEU A 168 -2.58 6.11 -27.43
C LEU A 168 -3.59 6.57 -26.37
N LEU A 169 -3.99 7.84 -26.41
CA LEU A 169 -5.03 8.39 -25.54
C LEU A 169 -6.43 8.17 -26.14
N TYR A 170 -7.27 7.41 -25.44
CA TYR A 170 -8.61 7.01 -25.88
C TYR A 170 -9.69 7.97 -25.37
N GLU A 171 -9.74 9.18 -25.92
CA GLU A 171 -10.79 10.16 -25.57
C GLU A 171 -12.19 9.70 -25.98
N TYR A 172 -13.19 9.93 -25.11
CA TYR A 172 -14.56 9.46 -25.32
C TYR A 172 -15.13 9.87 -26.69
N SER A 173 -15.53 8.87 -27.48
CA SER A 173 -16.12 9.06 -28.79
C SER A 173 -16.86 7.81 -29.26
N VAL A 174 -18.19 7.86 -29.19
CA VAL A 174 -19.07 6.81 -29.72
C VAL A 174 -18.80 6.55 -31.21
N THR A 175 -18.53 7.61 -31.99
CA THR A 175 -18.21 7.48 -33.41
C THR A 175 -16.92 6.69 -33.63
N LYS A 176 -15.84 7.02 -32.92
CA LYS A 176 -14.58 6.26 -33.03
C LYS A 176 -14.76 4.82 -32.56
N ALA A 177 -15.50 4.58 -31.48
CA ALA A 177 -15.79 3.24 -31.01
C ALA A 177 -16.49 2.38 -32.08
N ILE A 178 -17.51 2.93 -32.73
CA ILE A 178 -18.22 2.27 -33.84
C ILE A 178 -17.27 2.03 -35.01
N GLU A 179 -16.52 3.04 -35.46
CA GLU A 179 -15.56 2.90 -36.56
C GLU A 179 -14.51 1.82 -36.27
N THR A 180 -13.96 1.79 -35.06
CA THR A 180 -13.00 0.77 -34.60
C THR A 180 -13.61 -0.64 -34.67
N LEU A 181 -14.84 -0.83 -34.16
CA LEU A 181 -15.54 -2.10 -34.23
C LEU A 181 -15.78 -2.55 -35.67
N GLU A 182 -16.30 -1.65 -36.52
CA GLU A 182 -16.63 -1.96 -37.91
C GLU A 182 -15.39 -2.32 -38.73
N ASN A 183 -14.28 -1.61 -38.52
CA ASN A 183 -13.00 -1.90 -39.18
C ASN A 183 -12.41 -3.25 -38.74
N ALA A 184 -12.72 -3.69 -37.52
CA ALA A 184 -12.31 -4.99 -36.99
C ALA A 184 -13.30 -6.14 -37.32
N GLY A 185 -14.34 -5.86 -38.12
CA GLY A 185 -15.31 -6.85 -38.59
C GLY A 185 -16.55 -7.01 -37.70
N PHE A 186 -16.69 -6.20 -36.64
CA PHE A 186 -17.86 -6.19 -35.76
C PHE A 186 -18.96 -5.28 -36.31
N LYS A 187 -19.95 -5.87 -36.98
CA LYS A 187 -21.05 -5.16 -37.66
C LYS A 187 -22.35 -5.90 -37.40
N ASP A 188 -23.45 -5.16 -37.50
CA ASP A 188 -24.78 -5.75 -37.65
C ASP A 188 -24.90 -6.26 -39.09
N TRP A 189 -24.63 -7.55 -39.28
CA TRP A 189 -24.55 -8.18 -40.61
C TRP A 189 -25.91 -8.63 -41.13
N ASP A 190 -26.91 -8.76 -40.26
CA ASP A 190 -28.27 -9.22 -40.61
C ASP A 190 -29.39 -8.20 -40.32
N ASP A 191 -29.03 -6.97 -39.95
CA ASP A 191 -29.89 -5.82 -39.65
C ASP A 191 -30.86 -6.07 -38.46
N ASP A 192 -30.46 -6.89 -37.47
CA ASP A 192 -31.27 -7.18 -36.28
C ASP A 192 -31.05 -6.18 -35.11
N GLY A 193 -30.10 -5.27 -35.25
CA GLY A 193 -29.71 -4.25 -34.27
C GLY A 193 -28.63 -4.71 -33.29
N ILE A 194 -28.12 -5.92 -33.43
CA ILE A 194 -27.01 -6.50 -32.67
C ILE A 194 -25.79 -6.60 -33.59
N ARG A 195 -24.59 -6.56 -33.02
CA ARG A 195 -23.35 -6.77 -33.77
C ARG A 195 -22.91 -8.23 -33.71
N GLU A 196 -22.54 -8.75 -34.86
CA GLU A 196 -21.82 -10.01 -35.07
C GLU A 196 -20.38 -9.71 -35.48
N TRP A 197 -19.54 -10.73 -35.56
CA TRP A 197 -18.19 -10.61 -36.08
C TRP A 197 -17.99 -11.36 -37.38
N SER A 198 -17.23 -10.77 -38.29
CA SER A 198 -16.74 -11.46 -39.48
C SER A 198 -15.31 -11.06 -39.81
N GLY A 199 -14.39 -12.03 -39.73
CA GLY A 199 -12.98 -11.84 -40.11
C GLY A 199 -12.74 -11.83 -41.62
N ASP A 200 -13.73 -12.20 -42.44
CA ASP A 200 -13.60 -12.36 -43.90
C ASP A 200 -14.54 -11.44 -44.70
N GLY A 201 -15.03 -10.36 -44.07
CA GLY A 201 -15.83 -9.34 -44.73
C GLY A 201 -17.27 -9.78 -45.03
N GLY A 202 -17.84 -10.63 -44.19
CA GLY A 202 -19.24 -11.06 -44.21
C GLY A 202 -19.49 -12.39 -44.91
N SER A 203 -18.44 -13.13 -45.30
CA SER A 203 -18.61 -14.45 -45.91
C SER A 203 -18.93 -15.51 -44.86
N THR A 204 -18.37 -15.34 -43.65
CA THR A 204 -18.66 -16.10 -42.44
C THR A 204 -18.98 -15.11 -41.33
N VAL A 205 -20.20 -15.18 -40.79
CA VAL A 205 -20.68 -14.31 -39.70
C VAL A 205 -20.82 -15.16 -38.43
N GLU A 206 -20.19 -14.70 -37.35
CA GLU A 206 -20.22 -15.31 -36.02
C GLU A 206 -20.98 -14.43 -35.04
N GLU A 207 -22.03 -14.98 -34.43
CA GLU A 207 -22.74 -14.36 -33.32
C GLU A 207 -21.82 -14.08 -32.14
N LEU A 208 -21.87 -12.85 -31.62
CA LEU A 208 -21.13 -12.53 -30.41
C LEU A 208 -21.81 -13.16 -29.18
N PRO A 209 -21.02 -13.69 -28.23
CA PRO A 209 -21.57 -14.06 -26.93
C PRO A 209 -22.06 -12.80 -26.18
N GLU A 210 -23.02 -12.99 -25.28
CA GLU A 210 -23.44 -11.92 -24.39
C GLU A 210 -22.30 -11.55 -23.42
N LEU A 211 -21.96 -10.25 -23.37
CA LEU A 211 -20.94 -9.73 -22.48
C LEU A 211 -21.42 -9.81 -21.03
N ILE A 212 -20.77 -10.67 -20.25
CA ILE A 212 -20.91 -10.76 -18.80
C ILE A 212 -20.11 -9.62 -18.15
N PHE A 213 -20.81 -8.67 -17.54
CA PHE A 213 -20.21 -7.52 -16.86
C PHE A 213 -20.59 -7.52 -15.38
N TYR A 214 -19.63 -7.85 -14.51
CA TYR A 214 -19.82 -7.75 -13.06
C TYR A 214 -19.58 -6.32 -12.57
N ILE A 215 -20.49 -5.82 -11.74
CA ILE A 215 -20.47 -4.45 -11.22
C ILE A 215 -20.61 -4.54 -9.71
N ARG A 216 -19.65 -3.96 -8.97
CA ARG A 216 -19.66 -3.93 -7.51
C ARG A 216 -20.81 -3.06 -7.00
N MET A 217 -21.69 -3.65 -6.19
CA MET A 217 -22.85 -2.91 -5.65
C MET A 217 -22.52 -2.08 -4.40
N ASP A 218 -21.46 -2.45 -3.69
CA ASP A 218 -21.03 -1.88 -2.41
C ASP A 218 -20.21 -0.58 -2.55
N ASP A 219 -19.76 -0.27 -3.77
CA ASP A 219 -19.13 0.98 -4.12
C ASP A 219 -20.05 1.80 -5.06
N PRO A 220 -20.65 2.91 -4.58
CA PRO A 220 -21.61 3.67 -5.38
C PRO A 220 -20.97 4.32 -6.62
N ASN A 221 -19.69 4.67 -6.58
CA ASN A 221 -18.99 5.31 -7.69
C ASN A 221 -18.64 4.28 -8.77
N ARG A 222 -18.10 3.12 -8.38
CA ARG A 222 -17.84 2.00 -9.31
C ARG A 222 -19.14 1.49 -9.92
N LYS A 223 -20.20 1.38 -9.12
CA LYS A 223 -21.53 0.99 -9.59
C LYS A 223 -22.05 1.93 -10.68
N ALA A 224 -22.03 3.24 -10.42
CA ALA A 224 -22.49 4.24 -11.38
C ALA A 224 -21.70 4.19 -12.69
N ALA A 225 -20.37 4.08 -12.61
CA ALA A 225 -19.51 3.97 -13.79
C ALA A 225 -19.81 2.71 -14.61
N GLY A 226 -19.96 1.56 -13.94
CA GLY A 226 -20.29 0.29 -14.60
C GLY A 226 -21.66 0.30 -15.29
N GLU A 227 -22.69 0.85 -14.63
CA GLU A 227 -24.04 0.99 -15.20
C GLU A 227 -24.06 1.93 -16.41
N MET A 228 -23.25 3.00 -16.39
CA MET A 228 -23.07 3.91 -17.51
C MET A 228 -22.42 3.21 -18.71
N LEU A 229 -21.30 2.52 -18.52
CA LEU A 229 -20.65 1.77 -19.61
C LEU A 229 -21.56 0.67 -20.16
N ALA A 230 -22.23 -0.10 -19.30
CA ALA A 230 -23.17 -1.13 -19.73
C ALA A 230 -24.32 -0.57 -20.59
N THR A 231 -24.73 0.67 -20.33
CA THR A 231 -25.72 1.38 -21.14
C THR A 231 -25.15 1.77 -22.50
N GLU A 232 -23.92 2.28 -22.57
CA GLU A 232 -23.27 2.63 -23.83
C GLU A 232 -23.01 1.40 -24.72
N LEU A 233 -22.58 0.28 -24.14
CA LEU A 233 -22.39 -0.98 -24.87
C LEU A 233 -23.69 -1.46 -25.55
N LYS A 234 -24.81 -1.44 -24.81
CA LYS A 234 -26.12 -1.83 -25.34
C LYS A 234 -26.59 -0.91 -26.47
N LYS A 235 -26.34 0.40 -26.38
CA LYS A 235 -26.75 1.39 -27.40
C LYS A 235 -26.11 1.15 -28.76
N ILE A 236 -24.91 0.55 -28.78
CA ILE A 236 -24.18 0.29 -30.03
C ILE A 236 -24.34 -1.15 -30.53
N GLY A 237 -25.30 -1.91 -29.99
CA GLY A 237 -25.63 -3.27 -30.46
C GLY A 237 -24.81 -4.39 -29.81
N LEU A 238 -24.16 -4.16 -28.66
CA LEU A 238 -23.46 -5.22 -27.93
C LEU A 238 -24.36 -5.81 -26.82
N LYS A 239 -24.75 -7.08 -26.97
CA LYS A 239 -25.50 -7.82 -25.94
C LYS A 239 -24.70 -7.81 -24.63
N THR A 240 -25.24 -7.23 -23.57
CA THR A 240 -24.52 -7.05 -22.29
C THR A 240 -25.42 -7.41 -21.10
N LYS A 241 -24.98 -8.41 -20.32
CA LYS A 241 -25.54 -8.81 -19.03
C LYS A 241 -24.78 -8.11 -17.90
N ALA A 242 -25.32 -6.99 -17.46
CA ALA A 242 -24.84 -6.27 -16.28
C ALA A 242 -25.32 -6.99 -15.01
N ILE A 243 -24.38 -7.47 -14.19
CA ILE A 243 -24.63 -8.17 -12.93
C ILE A 243 -24.12 -7.28 -11.79
N VAL A 244 -25.05 -6.51 -11.21
CA VAL A 244 -24.78 -5.67 -10.03
C VAL A 244 -24.96 -6.53 -8.78
N THR A 245 -23.88 -6.82 -8.06
CA THR A 245 -23.89 -7.74 -6.92
C THR A 245 -22.76 -7.44 -5.92
N GLU A 246 -22.83 -8.10 -4.76
CA GLU A 246 -21.85 -7.97 -3.67
C GLU A 246 -20.42 -8.33 -4.10
N ARG A 247 -19.46 -7.64 -3.50
CA ARG A 247 -18.00 -7.80 -3.71
C ARG A 247 -17.56 -9.26 -3.71
N THR A 248 -17.99 -10.05 -2.74
CA THR A 248 -17.58 -11.47 -2.60
C THR A 248 -18.10 -12.36 -3.73
N VAL A 249 -19.27 -12.05 -4.28
CA VAL A 249 -19.80 -12.73 -5.47
C VAL A 249 -18.99 -12.35 -6.71
N CYS A 250 -18.68 -11.06 -6.88
CA CYS A 250 -17.82 -10.59 -7.96
C CYS A 250 -16.44 -11.25 -7.90
N TYR A 251 -15.78 -11.24 -6.73
CA TYR A 251 -14.49 -11.89 -6.49
C TYR A 251 -14.49 -13.35 -6.98
N LYS A 252 -15.45 -14.16 -6.52
CA LYS A 252 -15.52 -15.57 -6.92
C LYS A 252 -15.66 -15.75 -8.43
N GLN A 253 -16.49 -14.95 -9.08
CA GLN A 253 -16.76 -15.09 -10.51
C GLN A 253 -15.63 -14.57 -11.39
N VAL A 254 -15.02 -13.45 -10.99
CA VAL A 254 -14.01 -12.73 -11.78
C VAL A 254 -12.62 -13.27 -11.53
N MET A 255 -12.25 -13.41 -10.25
CA MET A 255 -10.88 -13.63 -9.82
C MET A 255 -10.55 -15.12 -9.58
N VAL A 256 -11.57 -15.96 -9.35
CA VAL A 256 -11.39 -17.42 -9.13
C VAL A 256 -11.89 -18.25 -10.30
N LEU A 257 -13.10 -17.96 -10.80
CA LEU A 257 -13.70 -18.71 -11.91
C LEU A 257 -13.40 -18.11 -13.29
N TYR A 258 -12.90 -16.88 -13.36
CA TYR A 258 -12.57 -16.16 -14.60
C TYR A 258 -13.76 -16.07 -15.58
N ASP A 259 -15.01 -16.18 -15.10
CA ASP A 259 -16.22 -16.18 -15.92
C ASP A 259 -16.82 -14.77 -16.09
N PHE A 260 -16.06 -13.90 -16.74
CA PHE A 260 -16.44 -12.51 -16.98
C PHE A 260 -15.86 -12.02 -18.30
N HIS A 261 -16.41 -10.92 -18.83
CA HIS A 261 -15.74 -10.13 -19.88
C HIS A 261 -15.27 -8.80 -19.32
N LEU A 262 -16.09 -8.18 -18.46
CA LEU A 262 -15.84 -6.88 -17.84
C LEU A 262 -16.09 -6.94 -16.34
N TYR A 263 -15.34 -6.17 -15.57
CA TYR A 263 -15.54 -6.02 -14.13
C TYR A 263 -15.15 -4.61 -13.65
N THR A 264 -15.90 -4.05 -12.70
CA THR A 264 -15.55 -2.78 -12.03
C THR A 264 -14.54 -3.03 -10.91
N GLY A 265 -13.27 -3.11 -11.29
CA GLY A 265 -12.14 -3.40 -10.42
C GLY A 265 -11.51 -2.19 -9.76
N GLY A 266 -10.36 -2.43 -9.15
CA GLY A 266 -9.53 -1.41 -8.53
C GLY A 266 -8.61 -2.01 -7.48
N TRP A 267 -7.47 -1.37 -7.30
CA TRP A 267 -6.35 -1.84 -6.49
C TRP A 267 -5.80 -0.72 -5.62
N SER A 268 -5.27 -1.07 -4.45
CA SER A 268 -4.27 -0.24 -3.78
C SER A 268 -2.90 -0.62 -4.33
N LEU A 269 -2.03 0.36 -4.56
CA LEU A 269 -0.77 0.15 -5.26
C LEU A 269 0.43 0.27 -4.33
N SER A 270 1.56 -0.26 -4.79
CA SER A 270 2.88 -0.04 -4.19
C SER A 270 3.38 1.38 -4.52
N VAL A 271 4.41 1.83 -3.80
CA VAL A 271 5.03 3.13 -4.05
C VAL A 271 6.08 3.13 -5.18
N ILE A 272 6.23 1.99 -5.85
CA ILE A 272 7.14 1.74 -6.98
C ILE A 272 6.36 1.21 -8.19
N PRO A 273 6.91 1.28 -9.42
CA PRO A 273 6.17 0.90 -10.64
C PRO A 273 6.11 -0.63 -10.88
N ASP A 274 6.05 -1.45 -9.83
CA ASP A 274 5.98 -2.92 -9.92
C ASP A 274 4.62 -3.42 -10.43
N VAL A 275 3.59 -2.56 -10.38
CA VAL A 275 2.21 -2.80 -10.81
C VAL A 275 2.10 -3.47 -12.19
N TYR A 276 2.94 -3.07 -13.15
CA TYR A 276 2.93 -3.67 -14.49
C TYR A 276 3.31 -5.15 -14.45
N TYR A 277 4.28 -5.51 -13.62
CA TYR A 277 4.69 -6.90 -13.46
C TYR A 277 3.71 -7.68 -12.60
N ASP A 278 3.41 -7.19 -11.40
CA ASP A 278 2.67 -7.95 -10.41
C ASP A 278 1.21 -8.16 -10.80
N LEU A 279 0.54 -7.12 -11.30
CA LEU A 279 -0.87 -7.21 -11.66
C LEU A 279 -1.13 -7.64 -13.10
N TYR A 280 -0.17 -7.49 -14.02
CA TYR A 280 -0.49 -7.61 -15.45
C TYR A 280 0.52 -8.44 -16.27
N SER A 281 1.56 -9.04 -15.66
CA SER A 281 2.48 -9.90 -16.40
C SER A 281 1.95 -11.31 -16.61
N ASN A 282 2.43 -12.01 -17.65
CA ASN A 282 2.07 -13.42 -17.87
C ASN A 282 2.53 -14.36 -16.75
N GLU A 283 3.55 -14.00 -15.96
CA GLU A 283 4.05 -14.83 -14.86
C GLU A 283 3.13 -14.81 -13.65
N THR A 284 2.29 -13.78 -13.53
CA THR A 284 1.29 -13.65 -12.45
C THR A 284 -0.11 -14.06 -12.89
N TYR A 285 -0.25 -14.72 -14.05
CA TYR A 285 -1.48 -15.36 -14.50
C TYR A 285 -1.39 -16.89 -14.38
N TYR A 286 -2.02 -17.41 -13.32
CA TYR A 286 -2.01 -18.84 -12.97
C TYR A 286 -3.16 -19.63 -13.62
N GLY A 287 -4.25 -18.94 -13.96
CA GLY A 287 -5.44 -19.54 -14.57
C GLY A 287 -6.33 -20.30 -13.57
N PRO A 288 -7.51 -20.75 -14.03
CA PRO A 288 -8.57 -21.29 -13.17
C PRO A 288 -8.21 -22.61 -12.46
N ASP A 289 -7.21 -23.34 -12.95
CA ASP A 289 -6.80 -24.64 -12.38
C ASP A 289 -6.00 -24.49 -11.08
N ILE A 290 -5.35 -23.34 -10.88
CA ILE A 290 -4.57 -23.03 -9.67
C ILE A 290 -5.43 -22.22 -8.69
N GLY A 291 -6.38 -21.42 -9.19
CA GLY A 291 -7.27 -20.60 -8.38
C GLY A 291 -7.06 -19.12 -8.66
N TRP A 292 -6.90 -18.31 -7.62
CA TRP A 292 -6.75 -16.87 -7.74
C TRP A 292 -5.37 -16.44 -8.28
N SER A 293 -5.34 -15.40 -9.12
CA SER A 293 -4.12 -14.78 -9.64
C SER A 293 -4.24 -13.26 -9.67
N LEU A 294 -3.15 -12.53 -9.41
CA LEU A 294 -3.11 -11.06 -9.52
C LEU A 294 -3.50 -10.60 -10.93
N ASN A 295 -2.91 -11.21 -11.98
CA ASN A 295 -3.31 -10.96 -13.37
C ASN A 295 -4.56 -11.76 -13.76
N TYR A 296 -5.63 -11.63 -12.99
CA TYR A 296 -6.93 -12.22 -13.36
C TYR A 296 -7.54 -11.68 -14.67
N PRO A 297 -7.22 -10.47 -15.17
CA PRO A 297 -7.57 -10.08 -16.54
C PRO A 297 -6.95 -11.01 -17.59
N GLY A 298 -5.86 -11.72 -17.25
CA GLY A 298 -5.19 -12.67 -18.11
C GLY A 298 -4.43 -11.99 -19.26
N PHE A 299 -3.94 -10.77 -19.06
CA PHE A 299 -3.15 -10.08 -20.08
C PHE A 299 -1.79 -10.76 -20.23
N CYS A 300 -1.60 -11.51 -21.32
CA CYS A 300 -0.36 -12.23 -21.60
C CYS A 300 0.26 -11.71 -22.89
N ASN A 301 1.30 -10.88 -22.78
CA ASN A 301 2.00 -10.29 -23.91
C ASN A 301 3.52 -10.31 -23.63
N ASN A 302 4.28 -10.98 -24.51
CA ASN A 302 5.72 -11.17 -24.31
C ASN A 302 6.52 -9.87 -24.44
N GLU A 303 6.11 -8.95 -25.31
CA GLU A 303 6.77 -7.65 -25.46
C GLU A 303 6.56 -6.81 -24.19
N PHE A 304 5.33 -6.78 -23.68
CA PHE A 304 5.01 -6.11 -22.41
C PHE A 304 5.82 -6.70 -21.25
N TYR A 305 5.93 -8.03 -21.19
CA TYR A 305 6.63 -8.75 -20.13
C TYR A 305 8.09 -8.29 -19.96
N GLU A 306 8.82 -8.10 -21.05
CA GLU A 306 10.22 -7.68 -21.00
C GLU A 306 10.38 -6.37 -20.22
N TYR A 307 9.53 -5.39 -20.50
CA TYR A 307 9.58 -4.09 -19.84
C TYR A 307 8.93 -4.10 -18.45
N ALA A 308 7.86 -4.86 -18.25
CA ALA A 308 7.28 -5.06 -16.93
C ALA A 308 8.31 -5.69 -15.98
N TYR A 309 9.02 -6.73 -16.43
CA TYR A 309 10.10 -7.36 -15.66
C TYR A 309 11.20 -6.35 -15.32
N LEU A 310 11.68 -5.57 -16.29
CA LEU A 310 12.71 -4.55 -16.05
C LEU A 310 12.22 -3.41 -15.13
N SER A 311 10.92 -3.14 -15.06
CA SER A 311 10.36 -2.18 -14.10
C SER A 311 10.39 -2.69 -12.65
N LYS A 312 10.23 -4.00 -12.44
CA LYS A 312 10.30 -4.68 -11.13
C LYS A 312 11.72 -5.08 -10.71
N TYR A 313 12.57 -5.45 -11.66
CA TYR A 313 13.97 -5.81 -11.45
C TYR A 313 14.98 -4.86 -12.12
N PRO A 314 14.90 -3.54 -11.89
CA PRO A 314 15.84 -2.60 -12.49
C PRO A 314 17.16 -2.53 -11.72
N HIS A 315 18.24 -2.24 -12.46
CA HIS A 315 19.57 -1.94 -11.94
C HIS A 315 19.72 -0.49 -11.47
N SER A 316 18.79 0.39 -11.87
CA SER A 316 18.79 1.79 -11.49
C SER A 316 17.40 2.41 -11.59
N ILE A 317 17.19 3.53 -10.89
CA ILE A 317 15.94 4.31 -10.97
C ILE A 317 15.65 4.80 -12.40
N GLU A 318 16.68 5.13 -13.18
CA GLU A 318 16.49 5.57 -14.57
C GLU A 318 16.06 4.43 -15.50
N GLU A 319 16.59 3.22 -15.27
CA GLU A 319 16.10 2.01 -15.97
C GLU A 319 14.64 1.72 -15.59
N ALA A 320 14.29 1.83 -14.31
CA ALA A 320 12.92 1.65 -13.84
C ALA A 320 11.94 2.62 -14.53
N LYS A 321 12.31 3.91 -14.64
CA LYS A 321 11.50 4.94 -15.33
C LYS A 321 11.33 4.63 -16.80
N TRP A 322 12.41 4.25 -17.49
CA TRP A 322 12.33 3.90 -18.91
C TRP A 322 11.46 2.66 -19.14
N ALA A 323 11.69 1.59 -18.37
CA ALA A 323 10.96 0.34 -18.48
C ALA A 323 9.47 0.51 -18.18
N ALA A 324 9.12 1.24 -17.11
CA ALA A 324 7.72 1.53 -16.79
C ALA A 324 7.00 2.32 -17.90
N LYS A 325 7.69 3.26 -18.55
CA LYS A 325 7.11 4.04 -19.65
C LYS A 325 6.86 3.18 -20.89
N GLU A 326 7.79 2.27 -21.21
CA GLU A 326 7.62 1.36 -22.35
C GLU A 326 6.56 0.31 -22.08
N ALA A 327 6.52 -0.26 -20.87
CA ALA A 327 5.45 -1.13 -20.41
C ALA A 327 4.08 -0.42 -20.51
N GLY A 328 3.98 0.83 -20.03
CA GLY A 328 2.77 1.65 -20.14
C GLY A 328 2.34 1.92 -21.60
N ARG A 329 3.28 2.10 -22.53
CA ARG A 329 2.97 2.26 -23.96
C ARG A 329 2.31 1.00 -24.53
N ILE A 330 2.91 -0.18 -24.32
CA ILE A 330 2.39 -1.46 -24.82
C ILE A 330 1.08 -1.82 -24.14
N TYR A 331 0.97 -1.52 -22.84
CA TYR A 331 -0.26 -1.67 -22.06
C TYR A 331 -1.43 -0.89 -22.66
N ALA A 332 -1.24 0.40 -22.96
CA ALA A 332 -2.26 1.24 -23.58
C ALA A 332 -2.55 0.84 -25.03
N GLU A 333 -1.54 0.46 -25.81
CA GLU A 333 -1.72 -0.03 -27.18
C GLU A 333 -2.65 -1.25 -27.24
N ASN A 334 -2.54 -2.12 -26.24
CA ASN A 334 -3.33 -3.34 -26.14
C ASN A 334 -4.61 -3.19 -25.30
N VAL A 335 -4.81 -2.05 -24.65
CA VAL A 335 -5.89 -1.80 -23.69
C VAL A 335 -5.96 -2.98 -22.72
N ALA A 336 -4.87 -3.19 -21.97
CA ALA A 336 -4.75 -4.29 -21.02
C ALA A 336 -5.90 -4.24 -20.00
N VAL A 337 -6.12 -3.12 -19.33
CA VAL A 337 -7.42 -2.78 -18.73
C VAL A 337 -7.67 -1.28 -18.94
N ILE A 338 -8.82 -0.76 -18.50
CA ILE A 338 -9.16 0.66 -18.65
C ILE A 338 -9.16 1.32 -17.27
N GLN A 339 -8.10 2.06 -16.94
CA GLN A 339 -8.09 2.90 -15.73
C GLN A 339 -9.13 4.01 -15.82
N LEU A 340 -9.69 4.37 -14.66
CA LEU A 340 -10.74 5.38 -14.54
C LEU A 340 -10.24 6.57 -13.72
N TRP A 341 -9.98 6.35 -12.42
CA TRP A 341 -9.52 7.42 -11.52
C TRP A 341 -8.74 6.89 -10.32
N ALA A 342 -7.94 7.77 -9.72
CA ALA A 342 -7.55 7.73 -8.31
C ALA A 342 -8.34 8.80 -7.56
N SER A 343 -8.74 8.56 -6.30
CA SER A 343 -9.56 9.55 -5.59
C SER A 343 -8.71 10.77 -5.18
N ALA A 344 -9.24 11.97 -5.45
CA ALA A 344 -8.74 13.20 -4.85
C ALA A 344 -9.54 13.42 -3.57
N ALA A 345 -9.20 12.66 -2.55
CA ALA A 345 -10.08 12.37 -1.44
C ALA A 345 -9.93 13.38 -0.30
N VAL A 346 -10.98 13.47 0.52
CA VAL A 346 -11.00 14.22 1.77
C VAL A 346 -11.49 13.28 2.85
N LYS A 347 -10.79 13.22 3.98
CA LYS A 347 -11.23 12.56 5.21
C LYS A 347 -11.34 13.59 6.33
N ALA A 348 -12.03 13.23 7.39
CA ALA A 348 -12.30 14.11 8.51
C ALA A 348 -12.10 13.43 9.85
N TYR A 349 -11.82 14.27 10.84
CA TYR A 349 -11.80 13.90 12.23
C TYR A 349 -12.37 15.03 13.10
N LYS A 350 -12.81 14.69 14.28
CA LYS A 350 -13.37 15.62 15.27
C LYS A 350 -12.27 16.54 15.80
N THR A 351 -12.50 17.85 15.76
CA THR A 351 -11.55 18.83 16.29
C THR A 351 -11.40 18.66 17.81
N GLY A 352 -10.16 18.73 18.29
CA GLY A 352 -9.79 18.48 19.69
C GLY A 352 -8.82 17.31 19.82
N TRP A 353 -8.88 16.37 18.88
CA TRP A 353 -7.81 15.41 18.65
C TRP A 353 -6.59 16.08 18.03
N THR A 354 -5.43 15.79 18.58
CA THR A 354 -4.12 16.31 18.16
C THR A 354 -3.17 15.16 17.84
N GLY A 355 -2.07 15.41 17.13
CA GLY A 355 -1.14 14.34 16.74
C GLY A 355 -1.65 13.46 15.59
N VAL A 356 -2.67 13.92 14.86
CA VAL A 356 -3.10 13.29 13.60
C VAL A 356 -2.03 13.52 12.54
N VAL A 357 -1.75 12.50 11.72
CA VAL A 357 -0.78 12.55 10.63
C VAL A 357 -1.53 12.41 9.31
N ASN A 358 -1.45 13.42 8.44
CA ASN A 358 -2.07 13.34 7.12
C ASN A 358 -1.10 12.68 6.12
N MET A 359 -1.11 11.34 6.10
CA MET A 359 -0.21 10.53 5.30
C MET A 359 -0.53 10.67 3.80
N GLU A 360 0.50 10.90 3.00
CA GLU A 360 0.43 10.86 1.54
C GLU A 360 -0.10 9.50 1.07
N GLY A 361 -1.02 9.45 0.09
CA GLY A 361 -1.58 8.18 -0.38
C GLY A 361 -2.78 7.67 0.44
N PHE A 362 -2.83 7.91 1.76
CA PHE A 362 -3.77 7.25 2.67
C PHE A 362 -4.72 8.19 3.42
N GLY A 363 -4.28 9.41 3.76
CA GLY A 363 -5.05 10.36 4.55
C GLY A 363 -4.77 10.25 6.05
N VAL A 364 -5.77 10.56 6.87
CA VAL A 364 -5.61 10.77 8.33
C VAL A 364 -5.71 9.49 9.16
N ASP A 365 -6.24 8.41 8.62
CA ASP A 365 -6.56 7.14 9.27
C ASP A 365 -5.48 6.08 9.00
N ASN A 366 -4.27 6.33 9.51
CA ASN A 366 -3.09 5.50 9.29
C ASN A 366 -2.38 5.16 10.61
N GLY A 367 -1.41 4.23 10.56
CA GLY A 367 -0.67 3.77 11.73
C GLY A 367 0.00 4.89 12.54
N TYR A 368 0.58 5.91 11.88
CA TYR A 368 1.21 7.05 12.56
C TYR A 368 0.20 7.91 13.32
N THR A 369 -0.98 8.12 12.75
CA THR A 369 -2.10 8.77 13.45
C THR A 369 -2.47 7.96 14.68
N PHE A 370 -2.77 6.67 14.55
CA PHE A 370 -3.22 5.90 15.71
C PHE A 370 -2.12 5.69 16.77
N LEU A 371 -0.85 5.83 16.41
CA LEU A 371 0.24 5.87 17.37
C LEU A 371 0.32 7.20 18.14
N SER A 372 -0.03 8.32 17.49
CA SER A 372 0.27 9.68 17.98
C SER A 372 -0.95 10.48 18.41
N MET A 373 -2.15 10.06 18.00
CA MET A 373 -3.41 10.76 18.20
C MET A 373 -3.83 10.76 19.67
N TYR A 374 -4.13 11.96 20.18
CA TYR A 374 -4.41 12.20 21.59
C TYR A 374 -5.47 13.28 21.80
N ASN A 375 -6.33 13.05 22.78
CA ASN A 375 -7.27 14.01 23.33
C ASN A 375 -7.24 13.95 24.86
N PRO A 376 -6.99 15.06 25.58
CA PRO A 376 -6.96 15.04 27.05
C PRO A 376 -8.30 14.72 27.70
N ASP A 377 -9.40 14.88 26.98
CA ASP A 377 -10.76 14.64 27.47
C ASP A 377 -11.30 13.26 27.05
N ASP A 378 -10.60 12.54 26.16
CA ASP A 378 -11.00 11.22 25.66
C ASP A 378 -9.78 10.31 25.42
N ASP A 379 -9.78 9.14 26.06
CA ASP A 379 -8.68 8.15 26.02
C ASP A 379 -9.05 6.93 25.15
N ARG A 380 -10.14 7.03 24.39
CA ARG A 380 -10.57 6.05 23.40
C ARG A 380 -10.73 6.72 22.05
N ILE A 381 -10.13 6.15 21.02
CA ILE A 381 -10.34 6.58 19.63
C ILE A 381 -11.50 5.74 19.05
N ASP A 382 -12.54 6.40 18.55
CA ASP A 382 -13.63 5.76 17.81
C ASP A 382 -13.48 6.01 16.29
N TRP A 383 -13.04 4.98 15.56
CA TRP A 383 -12.77 5.00 14.11
C TRP A 383 -13.89 4.30 13.33
N GLY A 384 -14.41 4.89 12.25
CA GLY A 384 -15.39 4.24 11.36
C GLY A 384 -14.77 3.45 10.22
N PHE A 385 -15.36 2.30 9.86
CA PHE A 385 -15.00 1.44 8.73
C PHE A 385 -16.16 1.27 7.75
N LYS A 386 -15.97 1.42 6.44
CA LYS A 386 -17.00 1.14 5.42
C LYS A 386 -17.19 -0.36 5.12
N SER A 387 -16.31 -1.24 5.58
CA SER A 387 -16.42 -2.69 5.37
C SER A 387 -16.20 -3.44 6.66
N ASP A 388 -16.87 -4.57 6.78
CA ASP A 388 -16.58 -5.55 7.82
C ASP A 388 -15.28 -6.32 7.52
N ILE A 389 -14.76 -6.99 8.55
CA ILE A 389 -13.59 -7.86 8.51
C ILE A 389 -13.97 -9.23 7.95
N GLU A 390 -13.18 -9.71 6.99
CA GLU A 390 -13.37 -11.04 6.40
C GLU A 390 -12.50 -12.08 7.10
N GLN A 391 -11.23 -11.74 7.39
CA GLN A 391 -10.31 -12.56 8.17
C GLN A 391 -9.16 -11.69 8.74
N LEU A 392 -8.67 -11.99 9.95
CA LEU A 392 -7.43 -11.39 10.48
C LEU A 392 -6.32 -12.44 10.52
N ASN A 393 -5.78 -12.76 9.35
CA ASN A 393 -4.70 -13.72 9.16
C ASN A 393 -3.58 -13.07 8.34
N MET A 394 -2.41 -12.84 8.94
CA MET A 394 -1.34 -12.06 8.30
C MET A 394 -0.76 -12.72 7.02
N ILE A 395 -0.98 -14.02 6.82
CA ILE A 395 -0.50 -14.74 5.64
C ILE A 395 -1.54 -14.72 4.51
N SER A 396 -2.82 -14.94 4.82
CA SER A 396 -3.85 -15.18 3.80
C SER A 396 -4.94 -14.12 3.68
N SER A 397 -4.92 -13.04 4.47
CA SER A 397 -5.87 -11.92 4.31
C SER A 397 -5.64 -11.25 2.95
N GLU A 398 -6.73 -10.83 2.32
CA GLU A 398 -6.72 -10.31 0.93
C GLU A 398 -7.37 -8.93 0.81
N TRP A 399 -7.99 -8.43 1.88
CA TRP A 399 -8.80 -7.21 1.84
C TRP A 399 -8.13 -6.06 2.58
N LEU A 400 -8.26 -4.87 2.01
CA LEU A 400 -7.71 -3.64 2.56
C LEU A 400 -8.09 -3.42 4.04
N TRP A 401 -9.36 -3.62 4.40
CA TRP A 401 -9.82 -3.41 5.78
C TRP A 401 -9.26 -4.43 6.77
N ASP A 402 -9.01 -5.67 6.33
CA ASP A 402 -8.30 -6.65 7.14
C ASP A 402 -6.87 -6.16 7.40
N HIS A 403 -6.17 -5.71 6.35
CA HIS A 403 -4.81 -5.16 6.44
C HIS A 403 -4.73 -3.89 7.29
N ASN A 404 -5.70 -2.97 7.19
CA ASN A 404 -5.76 -1.77 8.02
C ASN A 404 -5.78 -2.09 9.53
N VAL A 405 -6.34 -3.24 9.93
CA VAL A 405 -6.31 -3.72 11.32
C VAL A 405 -5.00 -4.46 11.61
N LEU A 406 -4.57 -5.35 10.71
CA LEU A 406 -3.35 -6.13 10.88
C LEU A 406 -2.10 -5.24 10.98
N GLU A 407 -2.00 -4.17 10.20
CA GLU A 407 -0.88 -3.22 10.23
C GLU A 407 -0.79 -2.41 11.53
N LEU A 408 -1.82 -2.44 12.38
CA LEU A 408 -1.75 -1.89 13.75
C LEU A 408 -1.20 -2.91 14.77
N ILE A 409 -1.28 -4.20 14.44
CA ILE A 409 -0.90 -5.34 15.29
C ILE A 409 0.52 -5.82 14.96
N TYR A 410 0.87 -5.85 13.68
CA TYR A 410 2.14 -6.35 13.16
C TYR A 410 3.04 -5.20 12.68
N GLU A 411 4.35 -5.35 12.87
CA GLU A 411 5.36 -4.40 12.38
C GLU A 411 6.25 -5.07 11.33
N SER A 412 6.78 -4.27 10.42
CA SER A 412 7.78 -4.65 9.44
C SER A 412 9.19 -4.30 9.93
N LEU A 413 10.23 -4.59 9.14
CA LEU A 413 11.59 -4.15 9.47
C LEU A 413 11.77 -2.64 9.28
N MET A 414 11.09 -2.11 8.27
CA MET A 414 11.16 -0.74 7.79
C MET A 414 9.81 -0.30 7.25
N ASP A 415 9.60 1.01 7.21
CA ASP A 415 8.37 1.63 6.74
C ASP A 415 8.65 2.92 5.94
N TYR A 416 7.59 3.49 5.39
CA TYR A 416 7.59 4.70 4.60
C TYR A 416 7.52 5.95 5.49
N ASN A 417 8.26 6.98 5.09
CA ASN A 417 7.99 8.32 5.57
C ASN A 417 6.57 8.73 5.13
N PRO A 418 5.66 9.09 6.06
CA PRO A 418 4.26 9.29 5.75
C PRO A 418 4.00 10.54 4.90
N PHE A 419 4.98 11.45 4.78
CA PHE A 419 4.80 12.71 4.07
C PHE A 419 5.30 12.68 2.62
N ASN A 420 6.15 11.74 2.25
CA ASN A 420 6.66 11.63 0.87
C ASN A 420 6.73 10.20 0.33
N LEU A 421 6.38 9.20 1.14
CA LEU A 421 6.43 7.78 0.80
C LEU A 421 7.82 7.25 0.45
N ASP A 422 8.87 7.94 0.90
CA ASP A 422 10.23 7.40 0.81
C ASP A 422 10.40 6.26 1.83
N PHE A 423 10.94 5.12 1.39
CA PHE A 423 11.13 3.95 2.25
C PHE A 423 12.41 4.07 3.10
N THR A 424 12.37 4.94 4.10
CA THR A 424 13.54 5.34 4.90
C THR A 424 13.40 5.09 6.38
N GLU A 425 12.20 4.76 6.86
CA GLU A 425 11.93 4.59 8.29
C GLU A 425 12.26 3.19 8.77
N TYR A 426 12.62 3.11 10.05
CA TYR A 426 13.14 1.90 10.68
C TYR A 426 12.28 1.50 11.87
N ASP A 427 11.66 0.33 11.76
CA ASP A 427 10.81 -0.25 12.79
C ASP A 427 11.56 -1.34 13.56
N LEU A 428 11.36 -2.60 13.18
CA LEU A 428 12.02 -3.74 13.81
C LEU A 428 13.51 -3.83 13.43
N ALA A 429 13.97 -3.10 12.42
CA ALA A 429 15.39 -2.89 12.14
C ALA A 429 15.90 -1.57 12.76
N GLU A 430 17.19 -1.49 13.05
CA GLU A 430 17.92 -0.26 13.40
C GLU A 430 18.70 0.30 12.19
N SER A 431 19.11 -0.57 11.28
CA SER A 431 19.83 -0.19 10.07
C SER A 431 19.79 -1.31 9.03
N HIS A 432 20.06 -0.98 7.77
CA HIS A 432 20.37 -1.96 6.72
C HIS A 432 21.68 -1.62 5.99
N GLU A 433 22.30 -2.64 5.39
CA GLU A 433 23.41 -2.50 4.45
C GLU A 433 23.02 -3.19 3.14
N LEU A 434 23.10 -2.44 2.03
CA LEU A 434 22.89 -2.97 0.69
C LEU A 434 24.22 -3.39 0.05
N GLY A 435 24.20 -4.52 -0.63
CA GLY A 435 25.32 -5.01 -1.42
C GLY A 435 24.84 -5.84 -2.61
N SER A 436 25.79 -6.45 -3.29
CA SER A 436 25.52 -7.42 -4.34
C SER A 436 26.31 -8.70 -4.12
N TRP A 437 25.82 -9.78 -4.71
CA TRP A 437 26.47 -11.08 -4.70
C TRP A 437 26.32 -11.76 -6.06
N ILE A 438 27.13 -12.78 -6.33
CA ILE A 438 27.01 -13.58 -7.56
C ILE A 438 26.17 -14.80 -7.27
N ASN A 439 24.99 -14.88 -7.90
CA ASN A 439 24.13 -16.05 -7.83
C ASN A 439 24.85 -17.25 -8.48
N PRO A 440 25.12 -18.35 -7.75
CA PRO A 440 25.88 -19.48 -8.27
C PRO A 440 25.12 -20.28 -9.33
N ASP A 441 23.79 -20.19 -9.36
CA ASP A 441 22.94 -20.93 -10.29
C ASP A 441 22.90 -20.27 -11.66
N THR A 442 22.92 -18.92 -11.71
CA THR A 442 22.86 -18.15 -12.95
C THR A 442 24.22 -17.56 -13.38
N GLY A 443 25.12 -17.33 -12.42
CA GLY A 443 26.37 -16.61 -12.61
C GLY A 443 26.20 -15.08 -12.72
N GLU A 444 25.00 -14.57 -12.42
CA GLU A 444 24.65 -13.15 -12.53
C GLU A 444 24.74 -12.43 -11.18
N GLU A 445 24.87 -11.11 -11.22
CA GLU A 445 24.82 -10.26 -10.04
C GLU A 445 23.38 -10.18 -9.50
N ALA A 446 23.22 -10.22 -8.18
CA ALA A 446 21.92 -10.12 -7.50
C ALA A 446 22.03 -9.30 -6.20
N THR A 447 20.89 -8.81 -5.70
CA THR A 447 20.86 -7.94 -4.51
C THR A 447 21.12 -8.75 -3.22
N GLU A 448 21.98 -8.23 -2.35
CA GLU A 448 22.16 -8.72 -0.97
C GLU A 448 21.79 -7.60 0.02
N MET A 449 21.05 -7.96 1.07
CA MET A 449 20.65 -7.06 2.14
C MET A 449 21.09 -7.63 3.48
N ASN A 450 21.62 -6.78 4.36
CA ASN A 450 21.95 -7.16 5.74
C ASN A 450 21.24 -6.22 6.71
N PHE A 451 20.31 -6.73 7.50
CA PHE A 451 19.55 -5.97 8.49
C PHE A 451 20.16 -6.13 9.89
N THR A 452 20.38 -5.02 10.57
CA THR A 452 20.64 -4.99 12.01
C THR A 452 19.30 -4.80 12.71
N LEU A 453 18.90 -5.75 13.56
CA LEU A 453 17.60 -5.70 14.23
C LEU A 453 17.64 -4.84 15.49
N ARG A 454 16.49 -4.24 15.81
CA ARG A 454 16.29 -3.45 17.01
C ARG A 454 16.38 -4.30 18.26
N SER A 455 17.10 -3.78 19.25
CA SER A 455 17.20 -4.43 20.55
C SER A 455 16.00 -4.11 21.45
N GLY A 456 15.61 -5.05 22.32
CA GLY A 456 14.58 -4.83 23.34
C GLY A 456 13.13 -4.89 22.86
N VAL A 457 12.89 -5.30 21.62
CA VAL A 457 11.54 -5.55 21.11
C VAL A 457 10.99 -6.87 21.69
N THR A 458 9.71 -6.86 22.03
CA THR A 458 8.96 -8.04 22.48
C THR A 458 7.69 -8.22 21.67
N TRP A 459 7.27 -9.47 21.51
CA TRP A 459 5.92 -9.83 21.08
C TRP A 459 4.87 -9.37 22.11
N HIS A 460 3.60 -9.38 21.74
CA HIS A 460 2.49 -8.97 22.62
C HIS A 460 2.36 -9.84 23.88
N ASP A 461 2.85 -11.09 23.85
CA ASP A 461 2.95 -11.96 25.02
C ASP A 461 4.17 -11.66 25.94
N GLY A 462 5.04 -10.73 25.53
CA GLY A 462 6.25 -10.31 26.23
C GLY A 462 7.49 -11.16 25.94
N THR A 463 7.40 -12.16 25.07
CA THR A 463 8.58 -12.92 24.64
C THR A 463 9.46 -12.09 23.70
N PRO A 464 10.80 -12.28 23.70
CA PRO A 464 11.68 -11.46 22.86
C PRO A 464 11.48 -11.70 21.36
N PHE A 465 11.47 -10.62 20.58
CA PHE A 465 11.61 -10.67 19.12
C PHE A 465 13.07 -10.95 18.73
N THR A 466 13.29 -11.80 17.71
CA THR A 466 14.62 -12.25 17.31
C THR A 466 14.80 -12.36 15.79
N ALA A 467 16.06 -12.51 15.38
CA ALA A 467 16.41 -12.78 13.97
C ALA A 467 15.82 -14.11 13.43
N GLU A 468 15.49 -15.06 14.31
CA GLU A 468 14.83 -16.30 13.92
C GLU A 468 13.40 -16.06 13.44
N ASP A 469 12.70 -15.05 13.97
CA ASP A 469 11.34 -14.72 13.57
C ASP A 469 11.29 -14.10 12.17
N VAL A 470 12.25 -13.21 11.87
CA VAL A 470 12.40 -12.63 10.53
C VAL A 470 12.72 -13.71 9.50
N LYS A 471 13.69 -14.58 9.82
CA LYS A 471 14.06 -15.69 8.95
C LYS A 471 12.88 -16.62 8.71
N PHE A 472 12.17 -17.00 9.78
CA PHE A 472 10.99 -17.84 9.70
C PHE A 472 9.90 -17.20 8.83
N THR A 473 9.59 -15.92 9.04
CA THR A 473 8.56 -15.19 8.27
C THR A 473 8.81 -15.28 6.77
N ILE A 474 10.05 -15.03 6.35
CA ILE A 474 10.42 -15.07 4.92
C ILE A 474 10.28 -16.50 4.38
N GLU A 475 10.87 -17.49 5.07
CA GLU A 475 10.84 -18.89 4.63
C GLU A 475 9.41 -19.47 4.61
N PHE A 476 8.57 -19.10 5.57
CA PHE A 476 7.19 -19.57 5.68
C PHE A 476 6.31 -19.00 4.57
N ASN A 477 6.40 -17.69 4.28
CA ASN A 477 5.70 -17.08 3.14
C ASN A 477 6.13 -17.71 1.81
N MET A 478 7.43 -17.97 1.63
CA MET A 478 7.94 -18.66 0.45
C MET A 478 7.37 -20.07 0.31
N ALA A 479 7.28 -20.82 1.42
CA ALA A 479 6.78 -22.18 1.44
C ALA A 479 5.27 -22.27 1.18
N CYS A 480 4.49 -21.31 1.69
CA CYS A 480 3.05 -21.19 1.42
C CYS A 480 2.78 -21.00 -0.09
N GLY A 481 3.63 -20.21 -0.76
CA GLY A 481 3.56 -20.04 -2.20
C GLY A 481 2.45 -19.10 -2.69
N PRO A 482 2.35 -18.92 -4.02
CA PRO A 482 1.35 -18.05 -4.61
C PRO A 482 -0.06 -18.63 -4.41
N GLY A 483 -1.03 -17.75 -4.22
CA GLY A 483 -2.42 -18.14 -3.99
C GLY A 483 -2.70 -18.69 -2.58
N ILE A 484 -1.72 -18.66 -1.67
CA ILE A 484 -1.94 -18.85 -0.23
C ILE A 484 -1.39 -17.65 0.54
N ALA A 485 -0.12 -17.33 0.36
CA ALA A 485 0.50 -16.16 0.98
C ALA A 485 0.26 -14.90 0.13
N TRP A 486 -0.43 -13.91 0.71
CA TRP A 486 -0.62 -12.59 0.11
C TRP A 486 0.72 -11.92 -0.20
N ASN A 487 1.65 -12.00 0.75
CA ASN A 487 2.99 -11.42 0.65
C ASN A 487 3.99 -12.27 -0.18
N TYR A 488 3.54 -13.32 -0.88
CA TYR A 488 4.40 -14.14 -1.73
C TYR A 488 5.21 -13.33 -2.76
N PRO A 489 4.66 -12.30 -3.45
CA PRO A 489 5.41 -11.49 -4.41
C PRO A 489 6.65 -10.80 -3.82
N SER A 490 6.65 -10.51 -2.51
CA SER A 490 7.78 -9.88 -1.80
C SER A 490 8.92 -10.86 -1.51
N VAL A 491 8.62 -12.17 -1.44
CA VAL A 491 9.60 -13.21 -1.06
C VAL A 491 9.92 -14.19 -2.17
N SER A 492 9.19 -14.17 -3.30
CA SER A 492 9.33 -15.14 -4.39
C SER A 492 10.75 -15.16 -5.00
N ASP A 493 11.43 -14.01 -4.97
CA ASP A 493 12.79 -13.85 -5.48
C ASP A 493 13.89 -14.09 -4.44
N VAL A 494 13.56 -14.46 -3.20
CA VAL A 494 14.58 -14.77 -2.18
C VAL A 494 15.30 -16.08 -2.53
N TYR A 495 16.63 -16.03 -2.51
CA TYR A 495 17.54 -17.17 -2.69
C TYR A 495 17.89 -17.83 -1.35
N SER A 496 18.31 -17.04 -0.35
CA SER A 496 18.60 -17.55 0.99
C SER A 496 18.42 -16.48 2.07
N VAL A 497 18.13 -16.94 3.28
CA VAL A 497 18.11 -16.13 4.50
C VAL A 497 19.03 -16.74 5.54
N ASP A 498 20.02 -15.98 5.99
CA ASP A 498 21.06 -16.42 6.90
C ASP A 498 21.17 -15.47 8.10
N ILE A 499 21.39 -16.02 9.30
CA ILE A 499 21.66 -15.21 10.49
C ILE A 499 23.16 -15.21 10.73
N ILE A 500 23.79 -14.04 10.63
CA ILE A 500 25.25 -13.88 10.74
C ILE A 500 25.53 -12.76 11.74
N ASP A 501 26.22 -13.11 12.83
CA ASP A 501 26.58 -12.16 13.90
C ASP A 501 25.36 -11.39 14.46
N GLY A 502 24.19 -12.04 14.51
CA GLY A 502 22.94 -11.44 14.98
C GLY A 502 22.22 -10.54 13.97
N LYS A 503 22.78 -10.37 12.76
CA LYS A 503 22.12 -9.70 11.63
C LYS A 503 21.37 -10.71 10.76
N VAL A 504 20.31 -10.26 10.11
CA VAL A 504 19.58 -11.04 9.09
C VAL A 504 20.14 -10.68 7.73
N ARG A 505 20.79 -11.64 7.07
CA ARG A 505 21.24 -11.52 5.69
C ARG A 505 20.22 -12.15 4.76
N VAL A 506 19.75 -11.39 3.78
CA VAL A 506 18.86 -11.87 2.72
C VAL A 506 19.56 -11.72 1.38
N ARG A 507 19.57 -12.81 0.61
CA ARG A 507 20.10 -12.85 -0.76
C ARG A 507 18.96 -13.06 -1.73
N MET A 508 18.86 -12.20 -2.73
CA MET A 508 17.89 -12.32 -3.82
C MET A 508 18.45 -13.18 -4.96
N LYS A 509 17.59 -13.78 -5.79
CA LYS A 509 17.98 -14.52 -6.99
C LYS A 509 18.38 -13.58 -8.11
N SER A 510 17.75 -12.40 -8.16
CA SER A 510 17.97 -11.37 -9.18
C SER A 510 18.40 -10.04 -8.56
N PHE A 511 18.98 -9.16 -9.39
CA PHE A 511 19.26 -7.79 -8.98
C PHE A 511 17.99 -6.95 -9.10
N SER A 512 17.72 -6.14 -8.07
CA SER A 512 16.72 -5.07 -8.12
C SER A 512 17.06 -4.01 -7.08
N VAL A 513 16.96 -2.74 -7.47
CA VAL A 513 17.03 -1.61 -6.52
C VAL A 513 15.82 -1.55 -5.59
N TRP A 514 14.75 -2.30 -5.88
CA TRP A 514 13.53 -2.35 -5.07
C TRP A 514 13.52 -3.43 -4.00
N ALA A 515 14.49 -4.35 -4.01
CA ALA A 515 14.49 -5.51 -3.11
C ALA A 515 14.41 -5.14 -1.61
N LEU A 516 14.97 -3.97 -1.24
CA LEU A 516 14.87 -3.46 0.12
C LEU A 516 13.43 -3.22 0.57
N GLN A 517 12.58 -2.69 -0.31
CA GLN A 517 11.18 -2.41 0.02
C GLN A 517 10.39 -3.70 0.25
N TRP A 518 10.62 -4.72 -0.59
CA TRP A 518 9.93 -6.00 -0.50
C TRP A 518 10.20 -6.72 0.83
N ILE A 519 11.48 -6.78 1.23
CA ILE A 519 11.87 -7.49 2.45
C ILE A 519 11.75 -6.60 3.69
N GLY A 520 12.08 -5.31 3.55
CA GLY A 520 11.96 -4.35 4.63
C GLY A 520 10.52 -4.12 5.07
N GLY A 521 9.59 -4.08 4.11
CA GLY A 521 8.16 -3.81 4.34
C GLY A 521 7.34 -5.06 4.65
N LEU A 522 7.96 -6.23 4.78
CA LEU A 522 7.27 -7.48 5.09
C LEU A 522 6.86 -7.50 6.57
N PRO A 523 5.56 -7.60 6.91
CA PRO A 523 5.12 -7.76 8.31
C PRO A 523 5.67 -9.04 8.91
N ILE A 524 6.21 -8.95 10.13
CA ILE A 524 6.91 -10.07 10.78
C ILE A 524 5.95 -10.81 11.71
N ILE A 525 5.86 -12.14 11.54
CA ILE A 525 5.02 -13.04 12.33
C ILE A 525 5.82 -13.80 13.39
N LYS A 526 5.17 -14.23 14.47
CA LYS A 526 5.82 -14.94 15.57
C LYS A 526 6.05 -16.41 15.21
N LYS A 527 7.32 -16.80 15.11
CA LYS A 527 7.71 -18.18 14.78
C LYS A 527 7.02 -19.22 15.67
N ASP A 528 7.01 -18.98 16.99
CA ASP A 528 6.54 -19.94 18.00
C ASP A 528 5.04 -20.29 17.86
N ILE A 529 4.25 -19.50 17.15
CA ILE A 529 2.83 -19.77 16.86
C ILE A 529 2.73 -20.52 15.53
N TRP A 530 3.21 -19.89 14.47
CA TRP A 530 3.01 -20.37 13.10
C TRP A 530 3.73 -21.69 12.80
N GLU A 531 4.84 -21.99 13.47
CA GLU A 531 5.53 -23.28 13.30
C GLU A 531 4.72 -24.48 13.81
N LYS A 532 3.72 -24.24 14.68
CA LYS A 532 2.90 -25.26 15.34
C LYS A 532 1.61 -25.58 14.59
N ILE A 533 1.28 -24.82 13.55
CA ILE A 533 0.11 -25.08 12.70
C ILE A 533 0.24 -26.48 12.09
N LYS A 534 -0.83 -27.27 12.21
CA LYS A 534 -0.90 -28.65 11.71
C LYS A 534 -1.98 -28.82 10.65
N ASP A 535 -1.67 -29.60 9.62
CA ASP A 535 -2.67 -30.04 8.66
C ASP A 535 -3.58 -31.15 9.24
N GLU A 536 -4.58 -31.60 8.47
CA GLU A 536 -5.48 -32.69 8.90
C GLU A 536 -4.75 -34.01 9.22
N ALA A 537 -3.55 -34.21 8.67
CA ALA A 537 -2.70 -35.37 8.93
C ALA A 537 -1.79 -35.19 10.16
N GLY A 538 -1.86 -34.04 10.83
CA GLY A 538 -1.05 -33.71 12.01
C GLY A 538 0.39 -33.33 11.69
N LYS A 539 0.70 -33.01 10.43
CA LYS A 539 2.02 -32.58 9.98
C LYS A 539 2.22 -31.09 10.17
N THR A 540 3.47 -30.64 10.29
CA THR A 540 3.82 -29.21 10.25
C THR A 540 4.51 -28.83 8.93
N TRP A 541 4.72 -27.54 8.68
CA TRP A 541 5.24 -27.02 7.41
C TRP A 541 6.59 -27.59 6.96
N THR A 542 7.40 -28.12 7.89
CA THR A 542 8.68 -28.78 7.59
C THR A 542 8.53 -30.24 7.15
N ASP A 543 7.37 -30.85 7.37
CA ASP A 543 7.12 -32.24 7.02
C ASP A 543 6.84 -32.41 5.51
N PRO A 544 7.37 -33.48 4.88
CA PRO A 544 7.07 -33.76 3.48
C PRO A 544 5.57 -33.90 3.18
N GLY A 545 5.09 -33.08 2.25
CA GLY A 545 3.70 -33.07 1.80
C GLY A 545 2.73 -32.55 2.85
N PHE A 546 3.13 -31.54 3.63
CA PHE A 546 2.23 -30.67 4.38
C PHE A 546 1.26 -29.96 3.43
N ASP A 547 -0.02 -29.91 3.80
CA ASP A 547 -1.04 -29.20 3.04
C ASP A 547 -1.16 -27.74 3.52
N PHE A 548 -0.54 -26.82 2.77
CA PHE A 548 -0.57 -25.40 3.09
C PHE A 548 -1.96 -24.77 2.98
N SER A 549 -2.96 -25.44 2.39
CA SER A 549 -4.33 -24.91 2.35
C SER A 549 -4.93 -24.69 3.75
N VAL A 550 -4.42 -25.41 4.76
CA VAL A 550 -4.82 -25.22 6.16
C VAL A 550 -4.54 -23.80 6.67
N VAL A 551 -3.53 -23.13 6.11
CA VAL A 551 -3.17 -21.74 6.47
C VAL A 551 -4.31 -20.77 6.16
N ARG A 552 -5.09 -21.02 5.11
CA ARG A 552 -6.25 -20.18 4.76
C ARG A 552 -7.42 -20.38 5.72
N THR A 553 -7.54 -21.58 6.29
CA THR A 553 -8.62 -21.91 7.24
C THR A 553 -8.28 -21.63 8.68
N TYR A 554 -7.00 -21.41 9.00
CA TYR A 554 -6.53 -21.03 10.32
C TYR A 554 -6.96 -19.59 10.63
N ASP A 555 -7.59 -19.41 11.79
CA ASP A 555 -8.15 -18.14 12.24
C ASP A 555 -7.49 -17.71 13.56
N PRO A 556 -6.43 -16.88 13.50
CA PRO A 556 -5.72 -16.39 14.68
C PRO A 556 -6.61 -15.68 15.72
N MET A 557 -7.81 -15.20 15.35
CA MET A 557 -8.72 -14.56 16.30
C MET A 557 -9.29 -15.53 17.34
N VAL A 558 -9.38 -16.82 16.99
CA VAL A 558 -10.05 -17.84 17.82
C VAL A 558 -9.21 -19.10 18.03
N ASP A 559 -8.29 -19.39 17.11
CA ASP A 559 -7.39 -20.53 17.22
C ASP A 559 -6.23 -20.24 18.19
N ASP A 560 -5.72 -21.32 18.77
CA ASP A 560 -4.68 -21.35 19.80
C ASP A 560 -3.72 -22.50 19.46
N ALA A 561 -2.82 -22.24 18.51
CA ALA A 561 -1.91 -23.22 17.94
C ALA A 561 -0.83 -23.67 18.93
N ASP A 562 -0.50 -22.84 19.93
CA ASP A 562 0.43 -23.19 20.99
C ASP A 562 -0.22 -23.82 22.23
N GLU A 563 -1.55 -23.94 22.23
CA GLU A 563 -2.39 -24.57 23.25
C GLU A 563 -2.23 -23.93 24.64
N ASN A 564 -1.97 -22.62 24.70
CA ASN A 564 -1.71 -21.91 25.94
C ASN A 564 -2.98 -21.30 26.59
N GLY A 565 -4.13 -21.39 25.91
CA GLY A 565 -5.43 -20.92 26.34
C GLY A 565 -5.75 -19.48 25.93
N VAL A 566 -4.93 -18.86 25.08
CA VAL A 566 -5.09 -17.50 24.56
C VAL A 566 -5.10 -17.55 23.04
N ALA A 567 -6.05 -16.86 22.41
CA ALA A 567 -6.09 -16.77 20.95
C ALA A 567 -4.79 -16.16 20.40
N ASP A 568 -4.30 -16.72 19.30
CA ASP A 568 -2.96 -16.42 18.77
C ASP A 568 -2.79 -14.95 18.37
N LEU A 569 -3.83 -14.30 17.82
CA LEU A 569 -3.77 -12.89 17.41
C LEU A 569 -3.49 -11.92 18.56
N LYS A 570 -3.76 -12.33 19.82
CA LYS A 570 -3.44 -11.52 21.01
C LYS A 570 -1.95 -11.56 21.38
N GLN A 571 -1.18 -12.40 20.70
CA GLN A 571 0.20 -12.75 21.05
C GLN A 571 1.17 -12.57 19.89
N ASP A 572 0.67 -12.68 18.66
CA ASP A 572 1.45 -12.79 17.42
C ASP A 572 2.01 -11.45 16.90
N GLY A 573 1.67 -10.32 17.51
CA GLY A 573 2.12 -8.99 17.05
C GLY A 573 3.30 -8.41 17.85
N THR A 574 4.03 -7.48 17.23
CA THR A 574 5.02 -6.58 17.86
C THR A 574 4.55 -5.11 17.86
N GLY A 575 3.43 -4.83 17.19
CA GLY A 575 2.94 -3.50 16.92
C GLY A 575 2.35 -2.77 18.12
N PRO A 576 1.95 -1.50 17.91
CA PRO A 576 1.50 -0.61 18.96
C PRO A 576 0.12 -0.97 19.53
N TRP A 577 -0.68 -1.78 18.83
CA TRP A 577 -2.01 -2.19 19.25
C TRP A 577 -2.12 -3.71 19.38
N ILE A 578 -2.83 -4.18 20.40
CA ILE A 578 -3.10 -5.60 20.67
C ILE A 578 -4.57 -5.87 20.42
N PHE A 579 -4.86 -6.94 19.69
CA PHE A 579 -6.24 -7.39 19.46
C PHE A 579 -6.97 -7.71 20.78
N ASP A 580 -8.15 -7.14 20.97
CA ASP A 580 -8.98 -7.40 22.15
C ASP A 580 -10.23 -8.20 21.80
N ALA A 581 -11.10 -7.68 20.91
CA ALA A 581 -12.33 -8.36 20.53
C ALA A 581 -12.81 -7.97 19.13
N TYR A 582 -13.68 -8.82 18.58
CA TYR A 582 -14.39 -8.59 17.33
C TYR A 582 -15.84 -9.06 17.47
N GLU A 583 -16.79 -8.22 17.04
CA GLU A 583 -18.20 -8.56 16.87
C GLU A 583 -18.62 -8.28 15.43
N LEU A 584 -18.93 -9.36 14.69
CA LEU A 584 -19.35 -9.32 13.28
C LEU A 584 -20.40 -8.24 13.03
N GLY A 585 -20.15 -7.40 12.04
CA GLY A 585 -21.02 -6.32 11.60
C GLY A 585 -21.15 -5.16 12.57
N THR A 586 -20.36 -5.15 13.65
CA THR A 586 -20.46 -4.17 14.73
C THR A 586 -19.14 -3.47 14.99
N TYR A 587 -18.12 -4.16 15.51
CA TYR A 587 -16.85 -3.51 15.85
C TYR A 587 -15.65 -4.46 15.96
N VAL A 588 -14.44 -3.90 15.83
CA VAL A 588 -13.17 -4.47 16.29
C VAL A 588 -12.62 -3.58 17.42
N SER A 589 -12.16 -4.13 18.53
CA SER A 589 -11.48 -3.39 19.59
C SER A 589 -10.01 -3.80 19.71
N LEU A 590 -9.15 -2.81 19.85
CA LEU A 590 -7.73 -2.97 20.13
C LEU A 590 -7.36 -2.19 21.40
N THR A 591 -6.40 -2.73 22.16
CA THR A 591 -5.84 -2.11 23.36
C THR A 591 -4.38 -1.72 23.14
N ALA A 592 -3.95 -0.60 23.70
CA ALA A 592 -2.58 -0.12 23.55
C ALA A 592 -1.55 -1.13 24.10
N ASN A 593 -0.50 -1.40 23.31
CA ASN A 593 0.65 -2.17 23.74
C ASN A 593 1.56 -1.32 24.63
N THR A 594 1.41 -1.42 25.94
CA THR A 594 2.24 -0.65 26.90
C THR A 594 3.70 -1.09 26.96
N ASN A 595 4.05 -2.22 26.32
CA ASN A 595 5.42 -2.71 26.19
C ASN A 595 6.03 -2.39 24.81
N TYR A 596 5.37 -1.56 23.99
CA TYR A 596 5.89 -1.15 22.69
C TYR A 596 7.27 -0.50 22.81
N TYR A 597 8.14 -0.73 21.83
CA TYR A 597 9.56 -0.39 21.95
C TYR A 597 9.87 1.09 21.70
N LYS A 598 9.01 1.83 20.99
CA LYS A 598 9.19 3.27 20.77
C LYS A 598 8.51 4.07 21.86
N SER A 599 9.23 5.08 22.35
CA SER A 599 8.64 6.10 23.22
C SER A 599 7.92 7.16 22.41
N GLN A 600 6.96 7.87 23.02
CA GLN A 600 6.27 8.96 22.36
C GLN A 600 7.18 10.13 21.96
N GLU A 601 8.24 10.38 22.73
CA GLU A 601 9.28 11.35 22.36
C GLU A 601 10.06 10.92 21.11
N GLU A 602 10.34 9.61 20.96
CA GLU A 602 10.99 9.07 19.75
C GLU A 602 10.08 9.21 18.53
N VAL A 603 8.79 8.90 18.68
CA VAL A 603 7.79 9.02 17.61
C VAL A 603 7.62 10.48 17.17
N ASP A 604 7.37 11.40 18.11
CA ASP A 604 7.18 12.83 17.82
C ASP A 604 8.42 13.42 17.13
N ASN A 605 9.63 13.12 17.62
CA ASN A 605 10.87 13.59 16.99
C ASN A 605 11.07 13.03 15.58
N ARG A 606 10.73 11.74 15.33
CA ARG A 606 10.85 11.16 13.99
C ARG A 606 9.84 11.76 13.02
N LEU A 607 8.60 11.99 13.43
CA LEU A 607 7.60 12.68 12.61
C LEU A 607 8.04 14.09 12.24
N GLU A 608 8.63 14.84 13.18
CA GLU A 608 9.19 16.16 12.91
C GLU A 608 10.35 16.11 11.89
N GLU A 609 11.28 15.15 12.01
CA GLU A 609 12.36 14.96 11.02
C GLU A 609 11.85 14.51 9.65
N MET A 610 10.84 13.64 9.61
CA MET A 610 10.22 13.18 8.37
C MET A 610 9.49 14.32 7.65
N PHE A 611 8.82 15.20 8.40
CA PHE A 611 8.15 16.38 7.84
C PHE A 611 9.15 17.47 7.43
N HIS A 612 10.26 17.60 8.17
CA HIS A 612 11.38 18.45 7.78
C HIS A 612 11.89 18.09 6.38
N ALA A 613 12.06 16.80 6.09
CA ALA A 613 12.53 16.32 4.79
C ALA A 613 11.63 16.73 3.60
N VAL A 614 10.36 17.08 3.84
CA VAL A 614 9.45 17.56 2.79
C VAL A 614 9.37 19.08 2.67
N GLY A 615 10.06 19.83 3.54
CA GLY A 615 10.26 21.27 3.39
C GLY A 615 10.01 22.11 4.64
N ASP A 616 9.67 21.53 5.78
CA ASP A 616 9.51 22.26 7.05
C ASP A 616 10.88 22.50 7.71
N VAL A 617 11.59 23.50 7.18
CA VAL A 617 12.98 23.80 7.55
C VAL A 617 13.07 24.27 9.00
N ASP A 618 12.05 24.98 9.47
CA ASP A 618 12.04 25.54 10.82
C ASP A 618 11.26 24.73 11.86
N LYS A 619 10.68 23.61 11.42
CA LYS A 619 10.07 22.57 12.24
C LYS A 619 8.88 23.09 13.05
N ASP A 620 8.07 23.92 12.43
CA ASP A 620 6.85 24.48 13.05
C ASP A 620 5.56 23.72 12.68
N GLY A 621 5.69 22.62 11.92
CA GLY A 621 4.60 21.77 11.48
C GLY A 621 3.90 22.27 10.22
N ALA A 622 4.44 23.31 9.55
CA ALA A 622 3.91 23.81 8.29
C ALA A 622 5.03 24.19 7.30
N VAL A 623 4.84 23.84 6.03
CA VAL A 623 5.74 24.29 4.96
C VAL A 623 5.27 25.66 4.46
N GLY A 624 5.88 26.73 4.95
CA GLY A 624 5.43 28.10 4.76
C GLY A 624 6.44 29.03 4.08
N ILE A 625 6.09 30.33 4.07
CA ILE A 625 6.94 31.37 3.49
C ILE A 625 8.27 31.54 4.24
N LYS A 626 8.31 31.15 5.52
CA LYS A 626 9.50 31.22 6.37
C LYS A 626 10.52 30.18 5.93
N ASP A 627 10.09 28.95 5.64
CA ASP A 627 10.92 27.87 5.12
C ASP A 627 11.52 28.21 3.76
N ILE A 628 10.67 28.64 2.83
CA ILE A 628 11.11 29.14 1.51
C ILE A 628 12.14 30.26 1.69
N GLY A 629 11.89 31.18 2.63
CA GLY A 629 12.80 32.27 2.96
C GLY A 629 14.14 31.79 3.52
N LEU A 630 14.17 30.73 4.33
CA LEU A 630 15.40 30.16 4.88
C LEU A 630 16.22 29.45 3.79
N ILE A 631 15.57 28.66 2.92
CA ILE A 631 16.22 28.00 1.78
C ILE A 631 16.84 29.04 0.85
N LEU A 632 16.08 30.08 0.48
CA LEU A 632 16.58 31.14 -0.40
C LEU A 632 17.77 31.91 0.17
N ARG A 633 17.86 32.06 1.50
CA ARG A 633 19.02 32.69 2.15
C ARG A 633 20.28 31.84 2.08
N ALA A 634 20.11 30.52 2.10
CA ALA A 634 21.19 29.55 1.98
C ALA A 634 21.45 29.10 0.53
N PHE A 635 20.73 29.61 -0.45
CA PHE A 635 20.86 29.19 -1.86
C PHE A 635 22.29 29.31 -2.39
N ALA A 636 22.75 28.26 -3.08
CA ALA A 636 24.10 28.11 -3.62
C ALA A 636 25.21 28.16 -2.55
N THR A 637 24.91 27.69 -1.33
CA THR A 637 25.90 27.52 -0.25
C THR A 637 26.19 26.04 0.00
N THR A 638 27.33 25.75 0.62
CA THR A 638 27.77 24.41 1.05
C THR A 638 28.34 24.49 2.47
N PRO A 639 28.64 23.37 3.15
CA PRO A 639 29.30 23.41 4.45
C PRO A 639 30.57 24.27 4.49
N ALA A 640 31.28 24.37 3.36
CA ALA A 640 32.49 25.20 3.23
C ALA A 640 32.22 26.71 3.19
N THR A 641 31.00 27.16 2.85
CA THR A 641 30.62 28.58 2.87
C THR A 641 30.66 29.16 4.28
N GLY A 642 30.29 28.37 5.30
CA GLY A 642 30.23 28.79 6.69
C GLY A 642 29.21 29.92 6.94
N GLY A 643 29.43 30.70 8.01
CA GLY A 643 28.53 31.78 8.43
C GLY A 643 27.57 31.37 9.55
N THR A 644 26.60 32.22 9.83
CA THR A 644 25.55 31.95 10.83
C THR A 644 24.31 31.45 10.12
N PRO A 645 23.80 30.23 10.41
CA PRO A 645 22.58 29.70 9.82
C PRO A 645 21.43 30.71 9.88
N GLY A 646 20.72 30.87 8.74
CA GLY A 646 19.64 31.83 8.58
C GLY A 646 20.05 33.25 8.15
N ALA A 647 21.35 33.55 8.06
CA ALA A 647 21.87 34.76 7.42
C ALA A 647 21.94 34.62 5.89
N TRP A 648 21.90 35.75 5.17
CA TRP A 648 22.02 35.74 3.69
C TRP A 648 23.41 35.26 3.26
N GLY A 649 23.44 34.25 2.38
CA GLY A 649 24.65 33.66 1.83
C GLY A 649 25.44 32.81 2.83
N ALA A 650 24.82 32.38 3.93
CA ALA A 650 25.41 31.48 4.92
C ALA A 650 24.85 30.07 4.76
N TRP A 651 25.70 29.07 5.00
CA TRP A 651 25.28 27.67 5.06
C TRP A 651 24.26 27.46 6.18
N ASN A 652 23.19 26.75 5.87
CA ASN A 652 22.24 26.25 6.85
C ASN A 652 22.01 24.75 6.57
N PRO A 653 22.46 23.84 7.45
CA PRO A 653 22.27 22.41 7.23
C PRO A 653 20.79 22.02 7.19
N ALA A 654 19.91 22.77 7.86
CA ALA A 654 18.46 22.51 7.83
C ALA A 654 17.81 22.83 6.48
N THR A 655 18.51 23.46 5.53
CA THR A 655 17.96 23.78 4.21
C THR A 655 18.45 22.86 3.10
N ASP A 656 19.32 21.91 3.44
CA ASP A 656 19.77 20.84 2.55
C ASP A 656 18.84 19.63 2.76
N LEU A 657 17.76 19.63 1.99
CA LEU A 657 16.64 18.69 2.16
C LEU A 657 16.90 17.36 1.46
N ASP A 658 17.81 17.33 0.49
CA ASP A 658 18.20 16.10 -0.22
C ASP A 658 19.53 15.49 0.24
N GLY A 659 20.22 16.17 1.16
CA GLY A 659 21.42 15.69 1.85
C GLY A 659 22.66 15.64 0.96
N ASP A 660 22.71 16.44 -0.11
CA ASP A 660 23.82 16.45 -1.07
C ASP A 660 24.96 17.44 -0.71
N ASP A 661 24.90 18.01 0.50
CA ASP A 661 25.79 19.05 1.04
C ASP A 661 25.74 20.37 0.23
N GLN A 662 24.66 20.62 -0.51
CA GLN A 662 24.46 21.84 -1.29
C GLN A 662 23.00 22.29 -1.24
N VAL A 663 22.78 23.58 -0.96
CA VAL A 663 21.42 24.15 -1.08
C VAL A 663 21.23 24.64 -2.51
N THR A 664 20.34 24.00 -3.26
CA THR A 664 20.15 24.23 -4.70
C THR A 664 18.68 24.50 -5.04
N LEU A 665 18.38 24.51 -6.35
CA LEU A 665 17.00 24.58 -6.84
C LEU A 665 16.20 23.32 -6.47
N LYS A 666 16.88 22.20 -6.18
CA LYS A 666 16.22 20.94 -5.82
C LYS A 666 15.54 21.04 -4.45
N ASP A 667 16.22 21.58 -3.44
CA ASP A 667 15.64 21.85 -2.12
C ASP A 667 14.45 22.82 -2.19
N LEU A 668 14.64 23.89 -2.96
CA LEU A 668 13.56 24.86 -3.19
C LEU A 668 12.36 24.22 -3.89
N THR A 669 12.59 23.23 -4.77
CA THR A 669 11.51 22.47 -5.43
C THR A 669 10.81 21.53 -4.47
N ILE A 670 11.53 20.89 -3.54
CA ILE A 670 10.95 20.03 -2.49
C ILE A 670 9.98 20.85 -1.63
N ALA A 671 10.46 21.93 -1.01
CA ALA A 671 9.62 22.79 -0.19
C ALA A 671 8.52 23.50 -1.01
N GLY A 672 8.82 23.89 -2.25
CA GLY A 672 7.86 24.53 -3.14
C GLY A 672 6.68 23.64 -3.54
N LYS A 673 6.91 22.33 -3.74
CA LYS A 673 5.85 21.35 -4.00
C LYS A 673 4.93 21.14 -2.80
N ASN A 674 5.48 21.25 -1.59
CA ASN A 674 4.76 21.09 -0.33
C ASN A 674 4.26 22.40 0.28
N PHE A 675 4.38 23.53 -0.43
CA PHE A 675 4.00 24.83 0.14
C PHE A 675 2.52 24.86 0.56
N GLY A 676 2.27 25.24 1.82
CA GLY A 676 0.95 25.23 2.45
C GLY A 676 0.53 23.90 3.05
N ARG A 677 1.38 22.87 3.00
CA ARG A 677 1.16 21.58 3.68
C ARG A 677 1.35 21.74 5.19
N GLU A 678 0.47 21.08 5.95
CA GLU A 678 0.56 20.91 7.40
C GLU A 678 0.86 19.43 7.69
N SER A 679 1.52 19.13 8.81
CA SER A 679 1.84 17.76 9.21
C SER A 679 0.62 16.94 9.67
N GLY A 680 -0.47 17.59 10.12
CA GLY A 680 -1.68 16.96 10.63
C GLY A 680 -2.98 17.60 10.19
#